data_AF-A0A831XXF8-F1
#
_entry.id   AF-A0A831XXF8-F1
#
_cell.length_a   1.000
_cell.length_b   1.000
_cell.length_c   1.000
_cell.angle_alpha   90.00
_cell.angle_beta   90.00
_cell.angle_gamma   90.00
#
_symmetry.space_group_name_H-M   'P 1'
#
loop_
_entity.id
_entity.type
_entity.pdbx_description
1 polymer ?
#
loop_
_entity_poly.entity_id
_entity_poly.type
_entity_poly.pdbx_seq_one_letter_code
_entity_poly.pdbx_strand_id
1 'polypeptide(L)'
;MLEINQRVLREFADLFGEKSVNGRRVVVEELLEEVARALRDDVDRAVRARREWLEDRRPVREKGAFPRWDDAFVDADGNRRTFREIVQGLIDNFLGRDTPLRWGLNWNAPVPDDLHPLKNPGLEITGPWYPMSRAIHQINADVAAMMEDEEDASPAWFVPWGSGRAVAAVWEARRVVRRVLSGDVPDPYVEGGKEYRIRKPRGRWPTLIHRVPGIHILDFDVRVDGRPIPAIITSVVMYTVNNYDLLKRAGSGVYFYVPKTQTPAEALVVEKLLRLVEDRLGLRRGELKIAMLYEEAMAGRYLPVIFWIWRERLVKSNNGRWDYLGSLIEMWKDEAVYPDPQNITMTHPIMMAYQRYNALMCLMAGLGKNGELNAGPVGGMAAVMLYRQGDPYGRERYNARALRGIWLDKLRERLIGLIFVAEEPAKGVTLRDVLEGKVKGRLFDLFRQSWVATPEESYVKAGAEPLRASLQELQAMVNRPVKYVEVDGVKIPAVDSGLTEQERQLFQRLGLIDGEGNITPWVVRPDMLDTPEKLLGNPELWGGRDLWSALYEPPKGDITAEHIQHAFYMAANYGFQLLNGNLAAAIDDYELGQRFMNDLATYRIFSTWLWTLLRHRAAVTKDGALKGPARTPLGVIPAEDRIKVPAGTPFTEELFDRLWDLHMEWTYAFYDDLDRIAAERILQRFADGVKKALRGAYMSGPFRLQSPRETARRIVESLWVEEVERAVADNQPRFDRAFAPVIMDILKAKLKSPMYLQHGGRLIMALAPLPEEERETALRAMFAPRQQVERLVGEGKIGKHVLELYDYVHDIRKA
;
A
#
# COMPACT_ATOMS: atom_id res chain seq x y z
N MET A 1 13.74 -21.50 24.16
CA MET A 1 15.04 -21.34 23.50
C MET A 1 14.82 -20.73 22.13
N LEU A 2 15.62 -19.71 21.79
CA LEU A 2 15.68 -19.12 20.47
C LEU A 2 16.39 -20.06 19.48
N GLU A 3 15.82 -20.21 18.30
CA GLU A 3 16.37 -20.94 17.17
C GLU A 3 16.31 -20.03 15.95
N ILE A 4 17.44 -19.85 15.25
CA ILE A 4 17.51 -19.07 14.02
C ILE A 4 17.97 -20.00 12.89
N ASN A 5 17.38 -19.83 11.71
CA ASN A 5 17.78 -20.52 10.50
C ASN A 5 19.30 -20.39 10.30
N GLN A 6 20.00 -21.52 10.22
CA GLN A 6 21.46 -21.57 10.12
C GLN A 6 22.00 -20.88 8.86
N ARG A 7 21.22 -20.79 7.79
CA ARG A 7 21.61 -20.02 6.60
C ARG A 7 21.56 -18.52 6.89
N VAL A 8 20.48 -18.05 7.51
CA VAL A 8 20.35 -16.64 7.93
C VAL A 8 21.50 -16.24 8.86
N LEU A 9 21.79 -17.05 9.88
CA LEU A 9 22.92 -16.78 10.79
C LEU A 9 24.27 -16.71 10.08
N ARG A 10 24.52 -17.59 9.10
CA ARG A 10 25.80 -17.61 8.37
C ARG A 10 25.93 -16.44 7.38
N GLU A 11 24.87 -16.08 6.68
CA GLU A 11 24.89 -15.08 5.60
C GLU A 11 24.72 -13.64 6.13
N PHE A 12 24.05 -13.47 7.27
CA PHE A 12 23.68 -12.17 7.86
C PHE A 12 24.14 -12.03 9.32
N ALA A 13 25.24 -12.68 9.69
CA ALA A 13 25.82 -12.63 11.04
C ALA A 13 26.03 -11.21 11.56
N ASP A 14 26.24 -10.23 10.66
CA ASP A 14 26.45 -8.83 11.00
C ASP A 14 25.20 -8.14 11.58
N LEU A 15 24.00 -8.69 11.37
CA LEU A 15 22.74 -8.20 11.94
C LEU A 15 22.47 -8.72 13.36
N PHE A 16 23.21 -9.76 13.79
CA PHE A 16 23.04 -10.45 15.06
C PHE A 16 24.20 -10.14 16.04
N GLY A 17 24.17 -10.78 17.20
CA GLY A 17 25.22 -10.70 18.22
C GLY A 17 25.14 -9.45 19.10
N GLU A 18 26.24 -9.21 19.82
CA GLU A 18 26.36 -8.08 20.73
C GLU A 18 26.51 -6.74 19.97
N LYS A 19 25.74 -5.75 20.38
CA LYS A 19 25.77 -4.36 19.89
C LYS A 19 25.85 -3.39 21.07
N SER A 20 26.42 -2.22 20.82
CA SER A 20 26.30 -1.05 21.70
C SER A 20 25.27 -0.11 21.08
N VAL A 21 24.22 0.22 21.81
CA VAL A 21 23.15 1.12 21.38
C VAL A 21 22.86 2.09 22.51
N ASN A 22 22.91 3.41 22.23
CA ASN A 22 22.71 4.43 23.27
C ASN A 22 23.61 4.21 24.51
N GLY A 23 24.85 3.79 24.28
CA GLY A 23 25.82 3.47 25.33
C GLY A 23 25.53 2.21 26.15
N ARG A 24 24.52 1.40 25.78
CA ARG A 24 24.18 0.14 26.45
C ARG A 24 24.52 -1.07 25.60
N ARG A 25 24.97 -2.13 26.27
CA ARG A 25 25.22 -3.44 25.68
C ARG A 25 23.92 -4.22 25.50
N VAL A 26 23.70 -4.72 24.30
CA VAL A 26 22.49 -5.46 23.89
C VAL A 26 22.91 -6.63 23.02
N VAL A 27 22.44 -7.84 23.33
CA VAL A 27 22.56 -8.99 22.43
C VAL A 27 21.24 -9.14 21.70
N VAL A 28 21.26 -9.11 20.38
CA VAL A 28 20.05 -9.10 19.54
C VAL A 28 19.15 -10.30 19.84
N GLU A 29 19.76 -11.48 19.93
CA GLU A 29 19.12 -12.77 20.18
C GLU A 29 18.42 -12.81 21.53
N GLU A 30 19.09 -12.33 22.59
CA GLU A 30 18.50 -12.27 23.93
C GLU A 30 17.27 -11.36 23.96
N LEU A 31 17.35 -10.19 23.30
CA LEU A 31 16.25 -9.24 23.23
C LEU A 31 15.07 -9.79 22.41
N LEU A 32 15.34 -10.50 21.30
CA LEU A 32 14.31 -11.19 20.52
C LEU A 32 13.58 -12.23 21.38
N GLU A 33 14.33 -13.06 22.12
CA GLU A 33 13.74 -14.08 22.98
C GLU A 33 12.93 -13.48 24.13
N GLU A 34 13.45 -12.44 24.78
CA GLU A 34 12.77 -11.71 25.86
C GLU A 34 11.43 -11.13 25.39
N VAL A 35 11.45 -10.36 24.30
CA VAL A 35 10.26 -9.69 23.77
C VAL A 35 9.26 -10.70 23.22
N ALA A 36 9.72 -11.75 22.53
CA ALA A 36 8.86 -12.82 22.03
C ALA A 36 8.09 -13.50 23.16
N ARG A 37 8.76 -13.83 24.27
CA ARG A 37 8.13 -14.46 25.43
C ARG A 37 7.16 -13.50 26.12
N ALA A 38 7.55 -12.23 26.30
CA ALA A 38 6.73 -11.24 26.98
C ALA A 38 5.40 -10.94 26.26
N LEU A 39 5.39 -10.99 24.92
CA LEU A 39 4.23 -10.56 24.11
C LEU A 39 3.44 -11.72 23.49
N ARG A 40 3.91 -12.96 23.59
CA ARG A 40 3.32 -14.11 22.88
C ARG A 40 1.81 -14.23 23.10
N ASP A 41 1.38 -14.20 24.36
CA ASP A 41 -0.02 -14.43 24.71
C ASP A 41 -0.90 -13.24 24.30
N ASP A 42 -0.36 -12.02 24.35
CA ASP A 42 -1.06 -10.82 23.89
C ASP A 42 -1.26 -10.84 22.36
N VAL A 43 -0.23 -11.23 21.60
CA VAL A 43 -0.32 -11.38 20.14
C VAL A 43 -1.31 -12.50 19.78
N ASP A 44 -1.17 -13.67 20.40
CA ASP A 44 -2.03 -14.84 20.13
C ASP A 44 -3.50 -14.50 20.42
N ARG A 45 -3.78 -13.79 21.51
CA ARG A 45 -5.13 -13.31 21.87
C ARG A 45 -5.66 -12.27 20.89
N ALA A 46 -4.85 -11.29 20.50
CA ALA A 46 -5.29 -10.23 19.59
C ALA A 46 -5.61 -10.76 18.19
N VAL A 47 -4.74 -11.64 17.64
CA VAL A 47 -4.95 -12.27 16.34
C VAL A 47 -6.15 -13.23 16.36
N ARG A 48 -6.34 -13.98 17.46
CA ARG A 48 -7.54 -14.82 17.63
C ARG A 48 -8.82 -14.00 17.64
N ALA A 49 -8.86 -12.91 18.41
CA ALA A 49 -10.03 -12.05 18.51
C ALA A 49 -10.42 -11.43 17.15
N ARG A 50 -9.42 -11.10 16.32
CA ARG A 50 -9.64 -10.65 14.93
C ARG A 50 -10.39 -11.72 14.12
N ARG A 51 -9.93 -12.96 14.19
CA ARG A 51 -10.57 -14.09 13.50
C ARG A 51 -11.99 -14.34 14.03
N GLU A 52 -12.16 -14.38 15.34
CA GLU A 52 -13.48 -14.57 15.98
C GLU A 52 -14.49 -13.51 15.52
N TRP A 53 -14.05 -12.26 15.38
CA TRP A 53 -14.89 -11.19 14.83
C TRP A 53 -15.26 -11.40 13.35
N LEU A 54 -14.33 -11.88 12.54
CA LEU A 54 -14.56 -12.18 11.12
C LEU A 54 -15.53 -13.36 10.91
N GLU A 55 -15.54 -14.31 11.85
CA GLU A 55 -16.43 -15.48 11.86
C GLU A 55 -17.78 -15.21 12.55
N ASP A 56 -17.90 -14.13 13.33
CA ASP A 56 -19.14 -13.72 14.00
C ASP A 56 -20.24 -13.41 12.97
N ARG A 57 -21.39 -14.07 13.11
CA ARG A 57 -22.54 -13.96 12.20
C ARG A 57 -23.61 -12.97 12.66
N ARG A 58 -23.41 -12.27 13.77
CA ARG A 58 -24.30 -11.18 14.17
C ARG A 58 -24.29 -10.07 13.12
N PRO A 59 -25.41 -9.35 12.93
CA PRO A 59 -25.52 -8.28 11.94
C PRO A 59 -24.37 -7.29 12.02
N VAL A 60 -23.84 -6.80 10.89
CA VAL A 60 -22.75 -5.80 10.85
C VAL A 60 -23.11 -4.55 11.63
N ARG A 61 -24.38 -4.12 11.63
CA ARG A 61 -24.86 -3.01 12.46
C ARG A 61 -24.68 -3.25 13.96
N GLU A 62 -24.64 -4.50 14.42
CA GLU A 62 -24.39 -4.89 15.82
C GLU A 62 -22.90 -5.17 16.05
N LYS A 63 -22.33 -6.18 15.36
CA LYS A 63 -20.92 -6.58 15.57
C LYS A 63 -19.93 -5.52 15.10
N GLY A 64 -20.35 -4.59 14.25
CA GLY A 64 -19.63 -3.47 13.63
C GLY A 64 -19.87 -2.09 14.28
N ALA A 65 -20.74 -1.98 15.30
CA ALA A 65 -21.04 -0.73 16.02
C ALA A 65 -19.84 -0.03 16.69
N PHE A 66 -19.93 1.25 17.05
CA PHE A 66 -18.93 1.81 17.98
C PHE A 66 -18.99 1.08 19.33
N PRO A 67 -17.90 1.05 20.11
CA PRO A 67 -17.93 0.52 21.48
C PRO A 67 -19.02 1.20 22.29
N ARG A 68 -19.59 0.48 23.25
CA ARG A 68 -20.52 1.09 24.21
C ARG A 68 -19.75 2.08 25.07
N TRP A 69 -20.43 3.11 25.52
CA TRP A 69 -19.80 4.17 26.31
C TRP A 69 -19.09 3.68 27.57
N ASP A 70 -19.62 2.64 28.22
CA ASP A 70 -19.06 2.03 29.44
C ASP A 70 -18.02 0.93 29.16
N ASP A 71 -17.80 0.55 27.89
CA ASP A 71 -16.75 -0.40 27.54
C ASP A 71 -15.40 0.21 27.91
N ALA A 72 -14.59 -0.53 28.68
CA ALA A 72 -13.35 -0.03 29.25
C ALA A 72 -12.12 -0.57 28.50
N PHE A 73 -11.15 0.31 28.29
CA PHE A 73 -9.87 0.01 27.65
C PHE A 73 -8.72 0.30 28.59
N VAL A 74 -7.59 -0.36 28.35
CA VAL A 74 -6.39 -0.28 29.17
C VAL A 74 -5.21 0.12 28.29
N ASP A 75 -4.40 1.07 28.74
CA ASP A 75 -3.14 1.41 28.08
C ASP A 75 -1.96 0.61 28.64
N ALA A 76 -0.76 0.85 28.12
CA ALA A 76 0.45 0.15 28.54
C ALA A 76 0.93 0.51 29.97
N ASP A 77 0.35 1.54 30.61
CA ASP A 77 0.62 1.89 32.02
C ASP A 77 -0.40 1.23 32.97
N GLY A 78 -1.39 0.50 32.45
CA GLY A 78 -2.47 -0.09 33.23
C GLY A 78 -3.59 0.88 33.59
N ASN A 79 -3.58 2.10 33.05
CA ASN A 79 -4.68 3.03 33.24
C ASN A 79 -5.92 2.47 32.56
N ARG A 80 -7.05 2.47 33.26
CA ARG A 80 -8.33 2.02 32.73
C ARG A 80 -9.25 3.22 32.52
N ARG A 81 -9.78 3.37 31.31
CA ARG A 81 -10.77 4.41 30.96
C ARG A 81 -11.88 3.82 30.12
N THR A 82 -13.10 4.32 30.30
CA THR A 82 -14.22 3.96 29.44
C THR A 82 -14.08 4.60 28.06
N PHE A 83 -14.78 4.08 27.05
CA PHE A 83 -14.82 4.69 25.72
C PHE A 83 -15.26 6.15 25.82
N ARG A 84 -16.26 6.44 26.66
CA ARG A 84 -16.77 7.79 26.88
C ARG A 84 -15.71 8.72 27.45
N GLU A 85 -14.95 8.28 28.44
CA GLU A 85 -13.88 9.07 29.05
C GLU A 85 -12.74 9.37 28.07
N ILE A 86 -12.37 8.38 27.23
CA ILE A 86 -11.35 8.57 26.20
C ILE A 86 -11.81 9.59 25.17
N VAL A 87 -13.04 9.46 24.65
CA VAL A 87 -13.57 10.41 23.66
C VAL A 87 -13.78 11.80 24.26
N GLN A 88 -14.26 11.89 25.51
CA GLN A 88 -14.39 13.16 26.22
C GLN A 88 -13.02 13.84 26.40
N GLY A 89 -11.99 13.09 26.80
CA GLY A 89 -10.63 13.63 26.95
C GLY A 89 -10.02 14.15 25.64
N LEU A 90 -10.39 13.55 24.51
CA LEU A 90 -10.00 14.00 23.17
C LEU A 90 -10.69 15.32 22.81
N ILE A 91 -12.00 15.41 23.07
CA ILE A 91 -12.80 16.63 22.88
C ILE A 91 -12.29 17.76 23.78
N ASP A 92 -12.01 17.46 25.05
CA ASP A 92 -11.47 18.43 26.00
C ASP A 92 -10.12 18.98 25.51
N ASN A 93 -9.28 18.15 24.89
CA ASN A 93 -8.03 18.61 24.29
C ASN A 93 -8.26 19.57 23.12
N PHE A 94 -9.15 19.21 22.20
CA PHE A 94 -9.51 20.04 21.06
C PHE A 94 -10.09 21.41 21.48
N LEU A 95 -10.92 21.42 22.52
CA LEU A 95 -11.55 22.63 23.06
C LEU A 95 -10.67 23.39 24.05
N GLY A 96 -9.45 22.91 24.33
CA GLY A 96 -8.53 23.54 25.29
C GLY A 96 -9.02 23.50 26.74
N ARG A 97 -9.96 22.61 27.08
CA ARG A 97 -10.49 22.44 28.44
C ARG A 97 -9.46 21.68 29.28
N ASP A 98 -9.06 22.26 30.40
CA ASP A 98 -8.14 21.60 31.33
C ASP A 98 -8.93 20.69 32.30
N THR A 99 -9.05 19.42 31.93
CA THR A 99 -9.76 18.39 32.71
C THR A 99 -8.83 17.22 33.01
N PRO A 100 -9.10 16.41 34.05
CA PRO A 100 -8.33 15.18 34.31
C PRO A 100 -8.42 14.14 33.17
N LEU A 101 -9.44 14.25 32.32
CA LEU A 101 -9.61 13.36 31.16
C LEU A 101 -8.78 13.79 29.97
N ARG A 102 -8.43 15.08 29.85
CA ARG A 102 -7.72 15.65 28.71
C ARG A 102 -6.47 14.83 28.36
N TRP A 103 -6.35 14.44 27.11
CA TRP A 103 -5.15 13.77 26.58
C TRP A 103 -4.87 14.24 25.15
N GLY A 104 -3.60 14.17 24.75
CA GLY A 104 -3.15 14.51 23.40
C GLY A 104 -1.87 13.77 23.05
N LEU A 105 -1.47 13.86 21.78
CA LEU A 105 -0.32 13.16 21.23
C LEU A 105 0.99 13.91 21.54
N ASN A 106 2.04 13.15 21.81
CA ASN A 106 3.43 13.58 21.96
C ASN A 106 3.67 14.64 23.05
N TRP A 107 2.96 14.57 24.19
CA TRP A 107 3.19 15.50 25.29
C TRP A 107 4.49 15.24 26.07
N ASN A 108 4.96 13.99 26.09
CA ASN A 108 6.14 13.61 26.88
C ASN A 108 7.44 13.56 26.06
N ALA A 109 7.33 13.28 24.76
CA ALA A 109 8.48 13.19 23.86
C ALA A 109 8.25 14.05 22.61
N PRO A 110 9.18 14.97 22.27
CA PRO A 110 9.00 15.89 21.15
C PRO A 110 8.91 15.14 19.82
N VAL A 111 8.26 15.78 18.85
CA VAL A 111 8.21 15.30 17.48
C VAL A 111 9.40 15.88 16.71
N PRO A 112 10.29 15.02 16.16
CA PRO A 112 11.41 15.48 15.35
C PRO A 112 10.95 16.26 14.12
N ASP A 113 11.67 17.34 13.77
CA ASP A 113 11.29 18.23 12.66
C ASP A 113 11.29 17.53 11.30
N ASP A 114 12.18 16.56 11.10
CA ASP A 114 12.28 15.75 9.87
C ASP A 114 11.07 14.81 9.71
N LEU A 115 10.51 14.30 10.81
CA LEU A 115 9.29 13.50 10.81
C LEU A 115 8.01 14.35 10.77
N HIS A 116 8.06 15.61 11.19
CA HIS A 116 6.87 16.42 11.45
C HIS A 116 6.04 16.67 10.17
N PRO A 117 4.77 16.21 10.10
CA PRO A 117 4.00 16.19 8.86
C PRO A 117 3.68 17.59 8.32
N LEU A 118 3.64 18.60 9.19
CA LEU A 118 3.38 19.99 8.80
C LEU A 118 4.65 20.81 8.48
N LYS A 119 5.81 20.45 9.04
CA LYS A 119 7.06 21.20 8.85
C LYS A 119 7.89 20.66 7.68
N ASN A 120 7.68 19.40 7.32
CA ASN A 120 8.36 18.75 6.19
C ASN A 120 7.35 18.37 5.08
N PRO A 121 6.70 19.32 4.39
CA PRO A 121 5.66 19.02 3.40
C PRO A 121 6.23 18.36 2.13
N GLY A 122 5.42 17.49 1.52
CA GLY A 122 5.78 16.82 0.26
C GLY A 122 5.30 15.38 0.20
N LEU A 123 5.85 14.62 -0.75
CA LEU A 123 5.46 13.22 -0.91
C LEU A 123 6.28 12.30 -0.02
N GLU A 124 5.73 11.14 0.33
CA GLU A 124 6.45 10.00 0.92
C GLU A 124 6.52 8.90 -0.15
N ILE A 125 7.72 8.44 -0.48
CA ILE A 125 7.91 7.33 -1.43
C ILE A 125 7.92 6.00 -0.68
N THR A 126 7.32 4.96 -1.25
CA THR A 126 7.30 3.61 -0.67
C THR A 126 7.96 2.59 -1.59
N GLY A 127 8.56 1.54 -1.00
CA GLY A 127 9.01 0.38 -1.75
C GLY A 127 10.16 -0.38 -1.07
N PRO A 128 10.55 -1.54 -1.62
CA PRO A 128 11.58 -2.39 -1.01
C PRO A 128 12.94 -1.72 -1.12
N TRP A 129 13.84 -2.01 -0.17
CA TRP A 129 15.25 -1.58 -0.23
C TRP A 129 16.21 -2.65 -0.75
N TYR A 130 15.66 -3.77 -1.21
CA TYR A 130 16.41 -4.78 -1.94
C TYR A 130 15.88 -4.94 -3.38
N PRO A 131 16.76 -4.94 -4.39
CA PRO A 131 18.21 -4.68 -4.35
C PRO A 131 18.57 -3.23 -3.98
N MET A 132 19.85 -2.96 -3.65
CA MET A 132 20.33 -1.66 -3.16
C MET A 132 20.05 -0.49 -4.12
N SER A 133 19.90 -0.75 -5.43
CA SER A 133 19.46 0.24 -6.41
C SER A 133 18.13 0.89 -6.04
N ARG A 134 17.22 0.14 -5.39
CA ARG A 134 15.93 0.65 -4.92
C ARG A 134 16.09 1.68 -3.82
N ALA A 135 16.95 1.42 -2.84
CA ALA A 135 17.31 2.39 -1.79
C ALA A 135 17.91 3.66 -2.42
N ILE A 136 18.87 3.52 -3.35
CA ILE A 136 19.50 4.66 -4.03
C ILE A 136 18.47 5.51 -4.80
N HIS A 137 17.49 4.89 -5.45
CA HIS A 137 16.41 5.60 -6.14
C HIS A 137 15.54 6.41 -5.17
N GLN A 138 15.13 5.81 -4.06
CA GLN A 138 14.31 6.49 -3.05
C GLN A 138 15.08 7.66 -2.39
N ILE A 139 16.35 7.46 -2.01
CA ILE A 139 17.21 8.52 -1.45
C ILE A 139 17.33 9.72 -2.40
N ASN A 140 17.43 9.44 -3.71
CA ASN A 140 17.58 10.48 -4.72
C ASN A 140 16.27 11.21 -5.07
N ALA A 141 15.10 10.68 -4.71
CA ALA A 141 13.82 11.29 -5.02
C ALA A 141 13.61 12.60 -4.24
N ASP A 142 12.90 13.57 -4.81
CA ASP A 142 12.51 14.83 -4.13
C ASP A 142 11.25 14.63 -3.28
N VAL A 143 11.41 13.88 -2.19
CA VAL A 143 10.33 13.46 -1.30
C VAL A 143 10.66 13.85 0.14
N ALA A 144 9.63 14.06 0.96
CA ALA A 144 9.76 14.38 2.38
C ALA A 144 10.23 13.17 3.20
N ALA A 145 9.74 11.98 2.83
CA ALA A 145 10.12 10.72 3.48
C ALA A 145 10.27 9.59 2.47
N MET A 146 11.06 8.59 2.85
CA MET A 146 11.22 7.32 2.17
C MET A 146 10.84 6.20 3.14
N MET A 147 9.97 5.32 2.69
CA MET A 147 9.44 4.22 3.46
C MET A 147 10.03 2.91 2.95
N GLU A 148 11.02 2.40 3.69
CA GLU A 148 11.47 1.03 3.52
C GLU A 148 10.38 0.09 4.04
N ASP A 149 10.19 -1.04 3.37
CA ASP A 149 8.96 -1.80 3.49
C ASP A 149 9.19 -3.31 3.61
N GLU A 150 9.10 -3.81 4.85
CA GLU A 150 9.14 -5.24 5.19
C GLU A 150 7.74 -5.89 5.21
N GLU A 151 6.70 -5.18 4.74
CA GLU A 151 5.34 -5.67 4.74
C GLU A 151 4.89 -6.08 3.33
N ASP A 152 4.09 -5.28 2.63
CA ASP A 152 3.55 -5.69 1.33
C ASP A 152 4.62 -5.82 0.23
N ALA A 153 5.77 -5.12 0.30
CA ALA A 153 6.83 -5.19 -0.71
C ALA A 153 8.05 -6.08 -0.38
N SER A 154 8.24 -6.51 0.87
CA SER A 154 9.28 -7.51 1.25
C SER A 154 8.92 -8.27 2.54
N PRO A 155 7.89 -9.15 2.52
CA PRO A 155 7.43 -9.87 3.68
C PRO A 155 8.50 -10.83 4.23
N ALA A 156 8.50 -10.98 5.55
CA ALA A 156 9.67 -11.40 6.34
C ALA A 156 10.30 -12.76 5.99
N TRP A 157 9.56 -13.67 5.37
CA TRP A 157 10.01 -15.06 5.13
C TRP A 157 9.70 -15.55 3.71
N PHE A 158 9.12 -14.71 2.85
CA PHE A 158 8.73 -15.14 1.52
C PHE A 158 9.95 -15.34 0.62
N VAL A 159 10.18 -16.60 0.23
CA VAL A 159 11.18 -16.98 -0.77
C VAL A 159 10.45 -17.37 -2.04
N PRO A 160 10.55 -16.57 -3.12
CA PRO A 160 9.91 -16.91 -4.38
C PRO A 160 10.51 -18.20 -4.95
N TRP A 161 9.65 -19.09 -5.41
CA TRP A 161 10.07 -20.34 -6.01
C TRP A 161 10.89 -20.10 -7.28
N GLY A 162 11.93 -20.91 -7.52
CA GLY A 162 12.80 -20.76 -8.68
C GLY A 162 13.71 -19.54 -8.66
N SER A 163 13.63 -18.67 -7.64
CA SER A 163 14.46 -17.46 -7.55
C SER A 163 15.95 -17.72 -7.29
N GLY A 164 16.33 -18.97 -6.96
CA GLY A 164 17.67 -19.34 -6.52
C GLY A 164 18.06 -18.79 -5.14
N ARG A 165 17.15 -18.07 -4.46
CA ARG A 165 17.39 -17.52 -3.12
C ARG A 165 17.21 -18.59 -2.06
N ALA A 166 18.08 -18.58 -1.06
CA ALA A 166 18.01 -19.48 0.08
C ALA A 166 17.20 -18.91 1.25
N VAL A 167 17.03 -17.58 1.31
CA VAL A 167 16.34 -16.85 2.37
C VAL A 167 15.53 -15.69 1.76
N ALA A 168 14.62 -15.12 2.54
CA ALA A 168 13.77 -14.02 2.11
C ALA A 168 14.57 -12.74 1.83
N ALA A 169 14.08 -11.94 0.88
CA ALA A 169 14.69 -10.67 0.47
C ALA A 169 14.85 -9.65 1.61
N VAL A 170 14.01 -9.75 2.65
CA VAL A 170 14.03 -8.85 3.81
C VAL A 170 15.38 -8.84 4.53
N TRP A 171 16.07 -9.99 4.57
CA TRP A 171 17.36 -10.11 5.26
C TRP A 171 18.43 -9.25 4.58
N GLU A 172 18.44 -9.24 3.25
CA GLU A 172 19.30 -8.35 2.50
C GLU A 172 18.86 -6.89 2.62
N ALA A 173 17.56 -6.61 2.61
CA ALA A 173 17.05 -5.24 2.81
C ALA A 173 17.51 -4.65 4.15
N ARG A 174 17.42 -5.40 5.25
CA ARG A 174 17.94 -5.02 6.59
C ARG A 174 19.44 -4.70 6.54
N ARG A 175 20.23 -5.52 5.84
CA ARG A 175 21.67 -5.28 5.65
C ARG A 175 21.93 -4.04 4.80
N VAL A 176 21.17 -3.84 3.72
CA VAL A 176 21.27 -2.65 2.86
C VAL A 176 21.00 -1.38 3.65
N VAL A 177 19.96 -1.34 4.49
CA VAL A 177 19.67 -0.18 5.37
C VAL A 177 20.89 0.18 6.21
N ARG A 178 21.46 -0.80 6.93
CA ARG A 178 22.65 -0.59 7.78
C ARG A 178 23.83 -0.06 6.98
N ARG A 179 24.14 -0.70 5.84
CA ARG A 179 25.25 -0.32 4.96
C ARG A 179 25.09 1.11 4.45
N VAL A 180 23.93 1.44 3.91
CA VAL A 180 23.57 2.78 3.44
C VAL A 180 23.72 3.84 4.54
N LEU A 181 23.18 3.58 5.73
CA LEU A 181 23.26 4.52 6.85
C LEU A 181 24.68 4.69 7.39
N SER A 182 25.52 3.65 7.32
CA SER A 182 26.93 3.69 7.71
C SER A 182 27.87 4.28 6.64
N GLY A 183 27.37 4.51 5.42
CA GLY A 183 28.18 4.97 4.29
C GLY A 183 28.95 3.87 3.54
N ASP A 184 28.75 2.60 3.89
CA ASP A 184 29.31 1.44 3.18
C ASP A 184 28.48 1.12 1.92
N VAL A 185 28.51 2.04 0.96
CA VAL A 185 27.84 1.91 -0.34
C VAL A 185 28.88 1.94 -1.44
N PRO A 186 28.96 0.91 -2.32
CA PRO A 186 29.81 0.98 -3.50
C PRO A 186 29.46 2.19 -4.38
N ASP A 187 30.46 2.90 -4.89
CA ASP A 187 30.26 4.08 -5.75
C ASP A 187 31.11 3.97 -7.04
N PRO A 188 30.55 3.48 -8.16
CA PRO A 188 29.13 3.18 -8.37
C PRO A 188 28.73 1.83 -7.78
N TYR A 189 27.46 1.70 -7.39
CA TYR A 189 26.82 0.41 -7.24
C TYR A 189 26.42 -0.10 -8.61
N VAL A 190 26.87 -1.30 -8.99
CA VAL A 190 26.59 -1.89 -10.31
C VAL A 190 25.61 -3.05 -10.15
N GLU A 191 24.49 -2.97 -10.86
CA GLU A 191 23.49 -4.03 -10.92
C GLU A 191 22.93 -4.16 -12.34
N GLY A 192 22.91 -5.39 -12.88
CA GLY A 192 22.32 -5.67 -14.19
C GLY A 192 22.93 -4.83 -15.32
N GLY A 193 24.24 -4.55 -15.25
CA GLY A 193 24.96 -3.70 -16.20
C GLY A 193 24.69 -2.21 -16.07
N LYS A 194 23.98 -1.75 -15.03
CA LYS A 194 23.68 -0.34 -14.77
C LYS A 194 24.41 0.17 -13.53
N GLU A 195 24.90 1.41 -13.61
CA GLU A 195 25.50 2.13 -12.48
C GLU A 195 24.47 2.97 -11.74
N TYR A 196 24.53 2.91 -10.41
CA TYR A 196 23.70 3.71 -9.50
C TYR A 196 24.59 4.44 -8.50
N ARG A 197 24.28 5.72 -8.26
CA ARG A 197 25.00 6.58 -7.31
C ARG A 197 24.03 7.38 -6.45
N ILE A 198 24.38 7.57 -5.19
CA ILE A 198 23.68 8.54 -4.33
C ILE A 198 24.14 9.94 -4.74
N ARG A 199 23.18 10.78 -5.15
CA ARG A 199 23.44 12.11 -5.76
C ARG A 199 23.20 13.26 -4.79
N LYS A 200 22.78 12.98 -3.55
CA LYS A 200 22.47 13.97 -2.52
C LYS A 200 23.35 13.78 -1.28
N PRO A 201 23.87 14.86 -0.68
CA PRO A 201 24.59 14.75 0.60
C PRO A 201 23.63 14.29 1.71
N ARG A 202 24.18 13.62 2.73
CA ARG A 202 23.41 12.96 3.81
C ARG A 202 22.36 13.86 4.48
N GLY A 203 22.69 15.13 4.72
CA GLY A 203 21.80 16.11 5.35
C GLY A 203 20.62 16.58 4.48
N ARG A 204 20.53 16.12 3.21
CA ARG A 204 19.41 16.40 2.30
C ARG A 204 18.62 15.13 1.94
N TRP A 205 18.87 14.02 2.63
CA TRP A 205 18.11 12.81 2.39
C TRP A 205 16.68 12.95 2.93
N PRO A 206 15.69 12.35 2.27
CA PRO A 206 14.36 12.20 2.86
C PRO A 206 14.42 11.49 4.20
N THR A 207 13.45 11.75 5.07
CA THR A 207 13.31 11.05 6.35
C THR A 207 13.08 9.56 6.11
N LEU A 208 13.87 8.69 6.74
CA LEU A 208 13.65 7.25 6.65
C LEU A 208 12.59 6.82 7.68
N ILE A 209 11.54 6.16 7.21
CA ILE A 209 10.51 5.55 8.06
C ILE A 209 10.45 4.05 7.71
N HIS A 210 10.48 3.18 8.70
CA HIS A 210 10.51 1.73 8.51
C HIS A 210 9.10 1.14 8.60
N ARG A 211 8.53 0.62 7.52
CA ARG A 211 7.24 -0.07 7.57
C ARG A 211 7.44 -1.50 8.07
N VAL A 212 6.91 -1.76 9.26
CA VAL A 212 7.00 -3.07 9.91
C VAL A 212 5.92 -4.02 9.37
N PRO A 213 6.12 -5.35 9.43
CA PRO A 213 5.07 -6.31 9.14
C PRO A 213 3.86 -6.13 10.07
N GLY A 214 2.65 -6.37 9.57
CA GLY A 214 1.47 -6.47 10.41
C GLY A 214 1.58 -7.62 11.42
N ILE A 215 0.92 -7.50 12.58
CA ILE A 215 1.05 -8.47 13.70
C ILE A 215 0.64 -9.92 13.34
N HIS A 216 -0.09 -10.10 12.25
CA HIS A 216 -0.57 -11.39 11.73
C HIS A 216 0.51 -12.13 10.93
N ILE A 217 1.59 -11.45 10.53
CA ILE A 217 2.72 -12.02 9.80
C ILE A 217 3.70 -12.67 10.79
N LEU A 218 4.12 -13.90 10.49
CA LEU A 218 5.13 -14.64 11.24
C LEU A 218 6.47 -14.61 10.52
N ASP A 219 7.55 -14.74 11.27
CA ASP A 219 8.91 -14.96 10.75
C ASP A 219 9.29 -16.41 11.04
N PHE A 220 9.37 -17.24 9.98
CA PHE A 220 9.67 -18.67 10.10
C PHE A 220 11.17 -18.97 10.22
N ASP A 221 12.03 -17.98 9.92
CA ASP A 221 13.47 -18.10 10.08
C ASP A 221 13.91 -17.92 11.54
N VAL A 222 13.04 -17.35 12.39
CA VAL A 222 13.29 -17.14 13.81
C VAL A 222 12.19 -17.78 14.65
N ARG A 223 12.57 -18.73 15.51
CA ARG A 223 11.65 -19.43 16.40
C ARG A 223 12.04 -19.23 17.86
N VAL A 224 11.04 -19.17 18.72
CA VAL A 224 11.23 -19.20 20.17
C VAL A 224 10.32 -20.29 20.70
N ASP A 225 10.90 -21.26 21.42
CA ASP A 225 10.20 -22.42 21.96
C ASP A 225 9.49 -23.25 20.86
N GLY A 226 10.19 -23.44 19.74
CA GLY A 226 9.72 -24.19 18.57
C GLY A 226 8.65 -23.48 17.71
N ARG A 227 8.17 -22.29 18.11
CA ARG A 227 7.12 -21.53 17.41
C ARG A 227 7.72 -20.34 16.64
N PRO A 228 7.28 -20.07 15.40
CA PRO A 228 7.67 -18.85 14.68
C PRO A 228 7.32 -17.60 15.49
N ILE A 229 8.22 -16.62 15.48
CA ILE A 229 8.00 -15.34 16.16
C ILE A 229 7.13 -14.41 15.29
N PRO A 230 6.27 -13.55 15.87
CA PRO A 230 5.64 -12.47 15.12
C PRO A 230 6.69 -11.59 14.42
N ALA A 231 6.56 -11.41 13.11
CA ALA A 231 7.57 -10.75 12.28
C ALA A 231 7.79 -9.27 12.65
N ILE A 232 6.76 -8.62 13.21
CA ILE A 232 6.89 -7.26 13.76
C ILE A 232 7.98 -7.17 14.85
N ILE A 233 8.16 -8.23 15.65
CA ILE A 233 9.16 -8.26 16.72
C ILE A 233 10.57 -8.34 16.11
N THR A 234 10.80 -9.24 15.15
CA THR A 234 12.10 -9.33 14.47
C THR A 234 12.43 -8.03 13.74
N SER A 235 11.45 -7.47 13.02
CA SER A 235 11.58 -6.20 12.31
C SER A 235 11.97 -5.04 13.24
N VAL A 236 11.20 -4.78 14.30
CA VAL A 236 11.45 -3.67 15.23
C VAL A 236 12.78 -3.82 15.96
N VAL A 237 13.06 -5.01 16.51
CA VAL A 237 14.29 -5.24 17.29
C VAL A 237 15.51 -5.10 16.39
N MET A 238 15.53 -5.77 15.23
CA MET A 238 16.69 -5.71 14.32
C MET A 238 16.90 -4.32 13.76
N TYR A 239 15.84 -3.64 13.33
CA TYR A 239 15.95 -2.29 12.79
C TYR A 239 16.48 -1.32 13.84
N THR A 240 15.90 -1.33 15.05
CA THR A 240 16.29 -0.38 16.11
C THR A 240 17.72 -0.63 16.56
N VAL A 241 18.07 -1.88 16.89
CA VAL A 241 19.37 -2.23 17.46
C VAL A 241 20.51 -1.97 16.47
N ASN A 242 20.30 -2.22 15.17
CA ASN A 242 21.34 -2.02 14.17
C ASN A 242 21.48 -0.57 13.68
N ASN A 243 20.44 0.26 13.81
CA ASN A 243 20.40 1.56 13.14
C ASN A 243 20.22 2.78 14.05
N TYR A 244 19.82 2.61 15.32
CA TYR A 244 19.52 3.74 16.21
C TYR A 244 20.65 4.78 16.26
N ASP A 245 21.88 4.39 16.62
CA ASP A 245 23.00 5.34 16.73
C ASP A 245 23.41 5.94 15.36
N LEU A 246 23.18 5.23 14.25
CA LEU A 246 23.45 5.75 12.90
C LEU A 246 22.44 6.85 12.54
N LEU A 247 21.16 6.63 12.84
CA LEU A 247 20.08 7.59 12.60
C LEU A 247 20.21 8.81 13.51
N LYS A 248 20.52 8.61 14.80
CA LYS A 248 20.76 9.72 15.75
C LYS A 248 21.94 10.59 15.33
N ARG A 249 23.07 10.00 14.91
CA ARG A 249 24.22 10.76 14.40
C ARG A 249 23.91 11.55 13.13
N ALA A 250 22.95 11.08 12.33
CA ALA A 250 22.45 11.78 11.16
C ALA A 250 21.40 12.88 11.47
N GLY A 251 21.12 13.15 12.75
CA GLY A 251 20.13 14.15 13.16
C GLY A 251 18.67 13.69 13.06
N SER A 252 18.43 12.38 12.93
CA SER A 252 17.10 11.77 12.81
C SER A 252 16.83 10.83 14.00
N GLY A 253 15.88 9.92 13.85
CA GLY A 253 15.46 8.95 14.86
C GLY A 253 14.94 7.66 14.25
N VAL A 254 14.41 6.78 15.09
CA VAL A 254 13.81 5.51 14.66
C VAL A 254 12.31 5.68 14.59
N TYR A 255 11.76 5.59 13.38
CA TYR A 255 10.36 5.83 13.08
C TYR A 255 9.76 4.63 12.35
N PHE A 256 8.53 4.27 12.71
CA PHE A 256 7.84 3.12 12.14
C PHE A 256 6.54 3.51 11.45
N TYR A 257 6.28 2.95 10.27
CA TYR A 257 4.92 2.84 9.75
C TYR A 257 4.31 1.53 10.23
N VAL A 258 3.18 1.59 10.92
CA VAL A 258 2.49 0.42 11.49
C VAL A 258 1.23 0.12 10.65
N PRO A 259 1.21 -0.98 9.87
CA PRO A 259 0.11 -1.32 8.99
C PRO A 259 -1.00 -2.11 9.69
N LYS A 260 -2.17 -2.16 9.05
CA LYS A 260 -3.25 -3.16 9.25
C LYS A 260 -3.65 -3.43 10.72
N THR A 261 -3.56 -2.42 11.59
CA THR A 261 -4.03 -2.47 12.98
C THR A 261 -5.54 -2.34 13.01
N GLN A 262 -6.25 -3.26 13.67
CA GLN A 262 -7.72 -3.33 13.66
C GLN A 262 -8.36 -3.05 15.02
N THR A 263 -7.68 -3.32 16.14
CA THR A 263 -8.28 -3.25 17.48
C THR A 263 -7.35 -2.62 18.53
N PRO A 264 -7.89 -2.16 19.68
CA PRO A 264 -7.09 -1.64 20.79
C PRO A 264 -6.10 -2.67 21.36
N ALA A 265 -6.44 -3.97 21.34
CA ALA A 265 -5.53 -5.02 21.80
C ALA A 265 -4.28 -5.10 20.92
N GLU A 266 -4.43 -4.94 19.61
CA GLU A 266 -3.30 -4.91 18.67
C GLU A 266 -2.46 -3.65 18.85
N ALA A 267 -3.10 -2.49 19.04
CA ALA A 267 -2.40 -1.25 19.35
C ALA A 267 -1.60 -1.37 20.66
N LEU A 268 -2.16 -2.04 21.67
CA LEU A 268 -1.49 -2.27 22.95
C LEU A 268 -0.28 -3.22 22.81
N VAL A 269 -0.37 -4.25 21.98
CA VAL A 269 0.79 -5.10 21.64
C VAL A 269 1.92 -4.26 21.06
N VAL A 270 1.63 -3.38 20.09
CA VAL A 270 2.63 -2.51 19.47
C VAL A 270 3.22 -1.53 20.48
N GLU A 271 2.39 -0.92 21.34
CA GLU A 271 2.89 -0.01 22.38
C GLU A 271 3.81 -0.74 23.35
N LYS A 272 3.39 -1.92 23.86
CA LYS A 272 4.22 -2.73 24.77
C LYS A 272 5.55 -3.15 24.12
N LEU A 273 5.52 -3.57 22.85
CA LEU A 273 6.73 -3.89 22.08
C LEU A 273 7.71 -2.74 22.06
N LEU A 274 7.28 -1.56 21.64
CA LEU A 274 8.17 -0.41 21.55
C LEU A 274 8.66 0.05 22.91
N ARG A 275 7.83 -0.08 23.96
CA ARG A 275 8.24 0.24 25.33
C ARG A 275 9.33 -0.70 25.85
N LEU A 276 9.18 -2.00 25.65
CA LEU A 276 10.20 -3.00 26.04
C LEU A 276 11.54 -2.71 25.35
N VAL A 277 11.51 -2.37 24.06
CA VAL A 277 12.71 -2.00 23.31
C VAL A 277 13.32 -0.70 23.86
N GLU A 278 12.53 0.35 24.08
CA GLU A 278 13.00 1.60 24.71
C GLU A 278 13.65 1.34 26.08
N ASP A 279 13.03 0.53 26.92
CA ASP A 279 13.50 0.25 28.28
C ASP A 279 14.83 -0.51 28.26
N ARG A 280 14.95 -1.53 27.40
CA ARG A 280 16.18 -2.30 27.21
C ARG A 280 17.33 -1.42 26.71
N LEU A 281 17.03 -0.50 25.80
CA LEU A 281 17.99 0.41 25.16
C LEU A 281 18.24 1.69 25.98
N GLY A 282 17.47 1.92 27.05
CA GLY A 282 17.58 3.14 27.87
C GLY A 282 17.14 4.41 27.17
N LEU A 283 16.23 4.28 26.21
CA LEU A 283 15.65 5.41 25.49
C LEU A 283 14.58 6.08 26.33
N ARG A 284 14.26 7.34 26.02
CA ARG A 284 13.11 7.99 26.64
C ARG A 284 11.82 7.34 26.12
N ARG A 285 10.79 7.27 26.97
CA ARG A 285 9.46 6.82 26.55
C ARG A 285 8.95 7.68 25.40
N GLY A 286 8.51 7.05 24.32
CA GLY A 286 8.00 7.74 23.13
C GLY A 286 9.09 8.30 22.22
N GLU A 287 10.35 7.88 22.39
CA GLU A 287 11.46 8.24 21.51
C GLU A 287 11.38 7.51 20.16
N LEU A 288 10.90 6.26 20.15
CA LEU A 288 10.54 5.58 18.91
C LEU A 288 9.17 6.09 18.44
N LYS A 289 9.07 6.67 17.24
CA LYS A 289 7.82 7.29 16.74
C LYS A 289 7.05 6.38 15.79
N ILE A 290 5.73 6.57 15.73
CA ILE A 290 4.81 5.84 14.86
C ILE A 290 4.13 6.78 13.85
N ALA A 291 4.05 6.32 12.62
CA ALA A 291 3.03 6.68 11.64
C ALA A 291 2.06 5.49 11.50
N MET A 292 0.76 5.73 11.71
CA MET A 292 -0.29 4.71 11.55
C MET A 292 -0.72 4.64 10.08
N LEU A 293 -0.92 3.44 9.53
CA LEU A 293 -1.82 3.30 8.38
C LEU A 293 -3.24 3.05 8.91
N TYR A 294 -4.11 4.05 8.79
CA TYR A 294 -5.53 3.86 9.10
C TYR A 294 -6.22 3.21 7.90
N GLU A 295 -5.92 1.95 7.64
CA GLU A 295 -6.34 1.23 6.43
C GLU A 295 -7.26 0.04 6.70
N GLU A 296 -7.78 -0.08 7.91
CA GLU A 296 -8.73 -1.13 8.29
C GLU A 296 -10.02 -0.49 8.80
N ALA A 297 -11.16 -0.90 8.25
CA ALA A 297 -12.48 -0.38 8.64
C ALA A 297 -12.72 -0.59 10.16
N MET A 298 -12.29 -1.75 10.66
CA MET A 298 -12.33 -2.09 12.08
C MET A 298 -11.53 -1.15 12.97
N ALA A 299 -10.45 -0.54 12.49
CA ALA A 299 -9.71 0.45 13.27
C ALA A 299 -10.54 1.71 13.54
N GLY A 300 -11.40 2.10 12.59
CA GLY A 300 -12.13 3.38 12.65
C GLY A 300 -13.07 3.50 13.86
N ARG A 301 -13.70 2.39 14.26
CA ARG A 301 -14.57 2.31 15.45
C ARG A 301 -13.80 2.43 16.77
N TYR A 302 -12.49 2.16 16.74
CA TYR A 302 -11.61 2.25 17.89
C TYR A 302 -10.57 3.39 17.76
N LEU A 303 -10.68 4.24 16.74
CA LEU A 303 -9.62 5.20 16.39
C LEU A 303 -9.23 6.13 17.56
N PRO A 304 -10.17 6.70 18.36
CA PRO A 304 -9.82 7.47 19.56
C PRO A 304 -9.06 6.65 20.60
N VAL A 305 -9.40 5.37 20.76
CA VAL A 305 -8.75 4.46 21.71
C VAL A 305 -7.34 4.09 21.24
N ILE A 306 -7.18 3.78 19.94
CA ILE A 306 -5.86 3.49 19.35
C ILE A 306 -4.94 4.71 19.50
N PHE A 307 -5.44 5.91 19.20
CA PHE A 307 -4.67 7.15 19.38
C PHE A 307 -4.31 7.38 20.84
N TRP A 308 -5.23 7.11 21.77
CA TRP A 308 -4.95 7.21 23.20
C TRP A 308 -3.88 6.21 23.67
N ILE A 309 -3.87 4.98 23.15
CA ILE A 309 -2.84 3.97 23.46
C ILE A 309 -1.48 4.40 22.91
N TRP A 310 -1.42 4.91 21.67
CA TRP A 310 -0.18 5.36 21.02
C TRP A 310 0.20 6.82 21.28
N ARG A 311 -0.46 7.48 22.23
CA ARG A 311 -0.33 8.93 22.46
C ARG A 311 1.09 9.41 22.71
N GLU A 312 1.97 8.56 23.21
CA GLU A 312 3.37 8.91 23.47
C GLU A 312 4.20 9.09 22.19
N ARG A 313 3.75 8.52 21.07
CA ARG A 313 4.59 8.32 19.89
C ARG A 313 3.92 8.47 18.52
N LEU A 314 2.58 8.51 18.45
CA LEU A 314 1.86 8.66 17.17
C LEU A 314 2.04 10.08 16.62
N VAL A 315 2.62 10.20 15.43
CA VAL A 315 2.90 11.48 14.76
C VAL A 315 2.09 11.64 13.47
N LYS A 316 1.79 10.53 12.79
CA LYS A 316 1.07 10.54 11.51
C LYS A 316 -0.03 9.48 11.49
N SER A 317 -1.12 9.75 10.77
CA SER A 317 -2.13 8.74 10.42
C SER A 317 -2.46 8.84 8.93
N ASN A 318 -2.15 7.79 8.17
CA ASN A 318 -2.27 7.73 6.71
C ASN A 318 -3.63 7.17 6.28
N ASN A 319 -4.20 7.74 5.20
CA ASN A 319 -5.38 7.19 4.56
C ASN A 319 -5.02 6.24 3.39
N GLY A 320 -5.34 4.95 3.51
CA GLY A 320 -5.24 3.94 2.44
C GLY A 320 -6.55 3.80 1.64
N ARG A 321 -6.47 3.40 0.36
CA ARG A 321 -7.66 3.10 -0.47
C ARG A 321 -7.97 1.60 -0.51
N TRP A 322 -7.04 0.79 -1.00
CA TRP A 322 -7.30 -0.62 -1.30
C TRP A 322 -7.49 -1.48 -0.06
N ASP A 323 -6.61 -1.37 0.94
CA ASP A 323 -6.78 -2.10 2.20
C ASP A 323 -8.05 -1.66 2.94
N TYR A 324 -8.36 -0.35 2.96
CA TYR A 324 -9.57 0.14 3.64
C TYR A 324 -10.85 -0.37 2.98
N LEU A 325 -10.95 -0.29 1.65
CA LEU A 325 -12.08 -0.87 0.92
C LEU A 325 -12.12 -2.40 1.06
N GLY A 326 -10.98 -3.08 1.08
CA GLY A 326 -10.90 -4.53 1.28
C GLY A 326 -11.46 -4.92 2.65
N SER A 327 -11.08 -4.18 3.68
CA SER A 327 -11.58 -4.30 5.06
C SER A 327 -13.09 -4.03 5.16
N LEU A 328 -13.62 -3.07 4.39
CA LEU A 328 -15.07 -2.82 4.31
C LEU A 328 -15.81 -4.00 3.65
N ILE A 329 -15.30 -4.56 2.55
CA ILE A 329 -15.91 -5.72 1.92
C ILE A 329 -15.84 -6.94 2.85
N GLU A 330 -14.72 -7.13 3.56
CA GLU A 330 -14.56 -8.16 4.60
C GLU A 330 -15.58 -8.02 5.72
N MET A 331 -15.81 -6.79 6.20
CA MET A 331 -16.80 -6.49 7.24
C MET A 331 -18.20 -6.95 6.81
N TRP A 332 -18.57 -6.71 5.55
CA TRP A 332 -19.89 -6.99 5.00
C TRP A 332 -20.01 -8.34 4.28
N LYS A 333 -18.96 -9.16 4.27
CA LYS A 333 -18.83 -10.34 3.39
C LYS A 333 -19.96 -11.36 3.48
N ASP A 334 -20.73 -11.38 4.58
CA ASP A 334 -21.85 -12.31 4.79
C ASP A 334 -23.24 -11.66 4.58
N GLU A 335 -23.32 -10.32 4.50
CA GLU A 335 -24.57 -9.56 4.51
C GLU A 335 -24.80 -8.69 3.28
N ALA A 336 -23.74 -8.23 2.61
CA ALA A 336 -23.85 -7.36 1.44
C ALA A 336 -22.71 -7.58 0.45
N VAL A 337 -23.00 -7.26 -0.81
CA VAL A 337 -22.02 -7.23 -1.89
C VAL A 337 -21.80 -5.78 -2.29
N TYR A 338 -20.55 -5.34 -2.27
CA TYR A 338 -20.19 -3.99 -2.70
C TYR A 338 -20.30 -3.85 -4.23
N PRO A 339 -20.57 -2.64 -4.75
CA PRO A 339 -20.34 -2.36 -6.16
C PRO A 339 -18.85 -2.44 -6.49
N ASP A 340 -18.50 -2.32 -7.76
CA ASP A 340 -17.11 -2.40 -8.20
C ASP A 340 -16.18 -1.45 -7.38
N PRO A 341 -15.16 -1.99 -6.69
CA PRO A 341 -14.25 -1.20 -5.87
C PRO A 341 -13.41 -0.20 -6.68
N GLN A 342 -13.18 -0.42 -7.98
CA GLN A 342 -12.45 0.51 -8.84
C GLN A 342 -13.18 1.86 -8.98
N ASN A 343 -14.51 1.83 -8.96
CA ASN A 343 -15.35 3.04 -9.03
C ASN A 343 -15.48 3.79 -7.70
N ILE A 344 -15.11 3.18 -6.57
CA ILE A 344 -15.10 3.83 -5.26
C ILE A 344 -13.77 4.57 -5.09
N THR A 345 -13.67 5.77 -5.67
CA THR A 345 -12.48 6.63 -5.57
C THR A 345 -12.44 7.42 -4.25
N MET A 346 -11.32 8.11 -3.98
CA MET A 346 -11.19 8.98 -2.80
C MET A 346 -12.15 10.18 -2.79
N THR A 347 -12.90 10.41 -3.87
CA THR A 347 -13.97 11.42 -3.97
C THR A 347 -15.36 10.87 -3.61
N HIS A 348 -15.50 9.54 -3.48
CA HIS A 348 -16.76 8.91 -3.11
C HIS A 348 -17.17 9.32 -1.68
N PRO A 349 -18.47 9.55 -1.37
CA PRO A 349 -18.92 10.02 -0.05
C PRO A 349 -18.36 9.25 1.15
N ILE A 350 -18.30 7.91 1.08
CA ILE A 350 -17.71 7.07 2.14
C ILE A 350 -16.22 7.36 2.36
N MET A 351 -15.46 7.60 1.28
CA MET A 351 -14.03 7.91 1.32
C MET A 351 -13.78 9.36 1.76
N MET A 352 -14.69 10.28 1.45
CA MET A 352 -14.65 11.66 1.95
C MET A 352 -14.89 11.71 3.46
N ALA A 353 -15.86 10.94 3.97
CA ALA A 353 -16.11 10.81 5.41
C ALA A 353 -14.89 10.21 6.13
N TYR A 354 -14.32 9.14 5.57
CA TYR A 354 -13.09 8.49 6.06
C TYR A 354 -11.90 9.45 6.19
N GLN A 355 -11.62 10.26 5.16
CA GLN A 355 -10.54 11.26 5.20
C GLN A 355 -10.81 12.38 6.21
N ARG A 356 -12.04 12.90 6.27
CA ARG A 356 -12.44 13.94 7.23
C ARG A 356 -12.38 13.44 8.66
N TYR A 357 -12.80 12.20 8.91
CA TYR A 357 -12.71 11.58 10.23
C TYR A 357 -11.26 11.44 10.68
N ASN A 358 -10.37 10.94 9.82
CA ASN A 358 -8.94 10.85 10.13
C ASN A 358 -8.32 12.23 10.41
N ALA A 359 -8.65 13.24 9.58
CA ALA A 359 -8.15 14.59 9.74
C ALA A 359 -8.62 15.25 11.05
N LEU A 360 -9.90 15.10 11.39
CA LEU A 360 -10.46 15.64 12.62
C LEU A 360 -9.86 14.94 13.85
N MET A 361 -9.69 13.61 13.82
CA MET A 361 -9.03 12.89 14.92
C MET A 361 -7.57 13.32 15.10
N CYS A 362 -6.82 13.47 14.00
CA CYS A 362 -5.45 13.97 14.05
C CYS A 362 -5.36 15.40 14.59
N LEU A 363 -6.30 16.27 14.21
CA LEU A 363 -6.38 17.63 14.74
C LEU A 363 -6.68 17.63 16.25
N MET A 364 -7.74 16.94 16.67
CA MET A 364 -8.17 16.90 18.06
C MET A 364 -7.09 16.30 18.98
N ALA A 365 -6.45 15.21 18.55
CA ALA A 365 -5.43 14.52 19.35
C ALA A 365 -4.06 15.21 19.25
N GLY A 366 -3.71 15.74 18.08
CA GLY A 366 -2.41 16.33 17.78
C GLY A 366 -2.17 17.71 18.37
N LEU A 367 -3.22 18.40 18.85
CA LEU A 367 -3.10 19.67 19.54
C LEU A 367 -2.33 19.50 20.86
N GLY A 368 -1.14 20.12 20.92
CA GLY A 368 -0.33 20.23 22.12
C GLY A 368 -0.96 21.16 23.16
N LYS A 369 -0.43 21.13 24.39
CA LYS A 369 -0.90 21.99 25.49
C LYS A 369 -0.77 23.49 25.19
N ASN A 370 0.22 23.86 24.37
CA ASN A 370 0.47 25.21 23.88
C ASN A 370 -0.36 25.56 22.62
N GLY A 371 -1.19 24.64 22.13
CA GLY A 371 -2.00 24.81 20.94
C GLY A 371 -1.28 24.53 19.61
N GLU A 372 0.00 24.13 19.60
CA GLU A 372 0.70 23.71 18.39
C GLU A 372 0.28 22.30 17.95
N LEU A 373 0.33 22.01 16.65
CA LEU A 373 0.01 20.68 16.13
C LEU A 373 1.27 19.81 16.06
N ASN A 374 1.31 18.76 16.86
CA ASN A 374 2.40 17.78 16.91
C ASN A 374 2.11 16.50 16.14
N ALA A 375 0.97 16.41 15.46
CA ALA A 375 0.61 15.28 14.61
C ALA A 375 -0.25 15.75 13.45
N GLY A 376 -0.37 14.93 12.41
CA GLY A 376 -1.19 15.26 11.26
C GLY A 376 -1.54 14.07 10.38
N PRO A 377 -2.59 14.18 9.57
CA PRO A 377 -2.95 13.15 8.63
C PRO A 377 -2.03 13.16 7.40
N VAL A 378 -1.86 12.00 6.77
CA VAL A 378 -1.12 11.82 5.51
C VAL A 378 -2.08 11.30 4.44
N GLY A 379 -2.01 11.88 3.24
CA GLY A 379 -2.83 11.51 2.09
C GLY A 379 -2.48 10.12 1.53
N GLY A 380 -3.30 9.63 0.61
CA GLY A 380 -3.19 8.27 0.08
C GLY A 380 -2.19 8.11 -1.05
N MET A 381 -2.06 6.86 -1.52
CA MET A 381 -1.13 6.49 -2.58
C MET A 381 -1.54 7.01 -3.95
N ALA A 382 -0.62 7.72 -4.62
CA ALA A 382 -0.65 7.91 -6.07
C ALA A 382 0.29 6.90 -6.76
N ALA A 383 -0.29 5.77 -7.19
CA ALA A 383 0.45 4.60 -7.66
C ALA A 383 0.77 4.59 -9.17
N VAL A 384 0.31 5.58 -9.96
CA VAL A 384 0.53 5.58 -11.41
C VAL A 384 2.03 5.66 -11.73
N MET A 385 2.46 4.81 -12.65
CA MET A 385 3.78 4.82 -13.25
C MET A 385 3.73 5.42 -14.65
N LEU A 386 4.70 6.27 -14.96
CA LEU A 386 4.87 6.77 -16.32
C LEU A 386 5.36 5.67 -17.25
N TYR A 387 4.80 5.62 -18.45
CA TYR A 387 5.34 4.77 -19.52
C TYR A 387 6.68 5.34 -20.00
N ARG A 388 7.62 4.44 -20.28
CA ARG A 388 8.95 4.80 -20.78
C ARG A 388 8.86 5.18 -22.26
N GLN A 389 9.80 6.00 -22.70
CA GLN A 389 10.01 6.28 -24.13
C GLN A 389 10.27 4.97 -24.89
N GLY A 390 9.68 4.85 -26.09
CA GLY A 390 9.79 3.64 -26.91
C GLY A 390 8.96 2.45 -26.39
N ASP A 391 7.92 2.71 -25.59
CA ASP A 391 6.91 1.70 -25.30
C ASP A 391 6.34 1.17 -26.64
N PRO A 392 6.24 -0.15 -26.85
CA PRO A 392 5.87 -0.72 -28.15
C PRO A 392 4.44 -0.35 -28.60
N TYR A 393 3.62 0.21 -27.72
CA TYR A 393 2.28 0.69 -28.00
C TYR A 393 2.16 2.22 -28.01
N GLY A 394 3.27 2.94 -27.82
CA GLY A 394 3.32 4.40 -27.77
C GLY A 394 2.53 4.98 -26.60
N ARG A 395 2.40 4.26 -25.48
CA ARG A 395 1.56 4.63 -24.33
C ARG A 395 2.12 5.78 -23.50
N GLU A 396 3.36 6.19 -23.73
CA GLU A 396 3.94 7.41 -23.15
C GLU A 396 3.11 8.67 -23.46
N ARG A 397 2.28 8.64 -24.51
CA ARG A 397 1.27 9.65 -24.80
C ARG A 397 0.30 9.91 -23.64
N TYR A 398 0.04 8.92 -22.79
CA TYR A 398 -0.86 9.04 -21.64
C TYR A 398 -0.20 9.64 -20.40
N ASN A 399 1.12 9.86 -20.40
CA ASN A 399 1.85 10.39 -19.25
C ASN A 399 1.35 11.78 -18.82
N ALA A 400 0.90 12.62 -19.77
CA ALA A 400 0.32 13.92 -19.45
C ALA A 400 -0.94 13.79 -18.56
N ARG A 401 -1.78 12.77 -18.79
CA ARG A 401 -2.97 12.50 -17.96
C ARG A 401 -2.58 12.04 -16.56
N ALA A 402 -1.56 11.19 -16.45
CA ALA A 402 -1.03 10.74 -15.17
C ALA A 402 -0.52 11.91 -14.33
N LEU A 403 0.27 12.81 -14.93
CA LEU A 403 0.79 14.00 -14.26
C LEU A 403 -0.32 14.96 -13.80
N ARG A 404 -1.36 15.17 -14.61
CA ARG A 404 -2.53 15.96 -14.20
C ARG A 404 -3.30 15.28 -13.07
N GLY A 405 -3.47 13.96 -13.15
CA GLY A 405 -4.19 13.16 -12.16
C GLY A 405 -3.58 13.25 -10.75
N ILE A 406 -2.26 13.08 -10.62
CA ILE A 406 -1.60 13.22 -9.31
C ILE A 406 -1.74 14.64 -8.77
N TRP A 407 -1.58 15.67 -9.60
CA TRP A 407 -1.72 17.06 -9.16
C TRP A 407 -3.12 17.34 -8.59
N LEU A 408 -4.18 16.90 -9.29
CA LEU A 408 -5.57 17.04 -8.83
C LEU A 408 -5.82 16.30 -7.53
N ASP A 409 -5.32 15.07 -7.42
CA ASP A 409 -5.50 14.24 -6.24
C ASP A 409 -4.83 14.86 -5.01
N LYS A 410 -3.60 15.36 -5.16
CA LYS A 410 -2.85 15.97 -4.05
C LYS A 410 -3.37 17.36 -3.69
N LEU A 411 -3.89 18.12 -4.66
CA LEU A 411 -4.64 19.35 -4.38
C LEU A 411 -5.92 19.04 -3.59
N ARG A 412 -6.70 18.03 -4.00
CA ARG A 412 -7.92 17.61 -3.29
C ARG A 412 -7.63 17.25 -1.83
N GLU A 413 -6.63 16.42 -1.57
CA GLU A 413 -6.23 16.03 -0.20
C GLU A 413 -5.85 17.26 0.62
N ARG A 414 -5.05 18.16 0.03
CA ARG A 414 -4.64 19.42 0.64
C ARG A 414 -5.83 20.29 1.05
N LEU A 415 -6.83 20.44 0.17
CA LEU A 415 -8.02 21.24 0.46
C LEU A 415 -8.94 20.59 1.51
N ILE A 416 -9.05 19.25 1.53
CA ILE A 416 -9.78 18.53 2.59
C ILE A 416 -9.15 18.81 3.97
N GLY A 417 -7.84 19.02 4.02
CA GLY A 417 -7.08 19.32 5.23
C GLY A 417 -7.21 20.74 5.78
N LEU A 418 -7.88 21.64 5.05
CA LEU A 418 -8.16 22.99 5.53
C LEU A 418 -9.37 22.95 6.45
N ILE A 419 -9.13 22.96 7.75
CA ILE A 419 -10.18 22.93 8.78
C ILE A 419 -10.21 24.28 9.49
N PHE A 420 -11.32 25.00 9.39
CA PHE A 420 -11.51 26.26 10.09
C PHE A 420 -12.38 26.04 11.32
N VAL A 421 -11.79 26.17 12.50
CA VAL A 421 -12.52 26.09 13.78
C VAL A 421 -13.07 27.46 14.09
N ALA A 422 -14.37 27.66 13.87
CA ALA A 422 -15.02 28.96 14.01
C ALA A 422 -15.44 29.25 15.46
N GLU A 423 -15.28 30.49 15.89
CA GLU A 423 -15.76 30.97 17.20
C GLU A 423 -17.24 31.35 17.19
N GLU A 424 -17.75 31.73 16.01
CA GLU A 424 -19.13 32.16 15.79
C GLU A 424 -19.72 31.41 14.58
N PRO A 425 -21.04 31.19 14.50
CA PRO A 425 -21.66 30.57 13.34
C PRO A 425 -21.41 31.37 12.04
N ALA A 426 -20.70 30.77 11.09
CA ALA A 426 -20.44 31.36 9.78
C ALA A 426 -20.77 30.34 8.68
N LYS A 427 -21.39 30.82 7.60
CA LYS A 427 -21.73 30.02 6.41
C LYS A 427 -21.02 30.60 5.19
N GLY A 428 -20.64 29.74 4.25
CA GLY A 428 -19.96 30.18 3.02
C GLY A 428 -18.58 30.79 3.28
N VAL A 429 -17.88 30.36 4.33
CA VAL A 429 -16.56 30.88 4.67
C VAL A 429 -15.57 30.50 3.58
N THR A 430 -14.92 31.50 2.98
CA THR A 430 -13.83 31.27 2.04
C THR A 430 -12.47 31.35 2.75
N LEU A 431 -11.44 30.74 2.18
CA LEU A 431 -10.06 30.86 2.65
C LEU A 431 -9.62 32.34 2.68
N ARG A 432 -10.09 33.13 1.73
CA ARG A 432 -9.83 34.58 1.68
C ARG A 432 -10.40 35.29 2.90
N ASP A 433 -11.65 35.00 3.28
CA ASP A 433 -12.28 35.62 4.46
C ASP A 433 -11.52 35.31 5.74
N VAL A 434 -11.01 34.08 5.86
CA VAL A 434 -10.18 33.64 7.00
C VAL A 434 -8.85 34.40 7.02
N LEU A 435 -8.15 34.49 5.89
CA LEU A 435 -6.85 35.17 5.80
C LEU A 435 -6.95 36.69 5.98
N GLU A 436 -8.07 37.30 5.57
CA GLU A 436 -8.35 38.73 5.75
C GLU A 436 -8.94 39.06 7.15
N GLY A 437 -9.20 38.05 7.99
CA GLY A 437 -9.74 38.24 9.34
C GLY A 437 -11.21 38.69 9.38
N LYS A 438 -11.98 38.45 8.30
CA LYS A 438 -13.42 38.77 8.23
C LYS A 438 -14.28 37.83 9.08
N VAL A 439 -13.76 36.66 9.40
CA VAL A 439 -14.38 35.65 10.27
C VAL A 439 -13.45 35.34 11.44
N LYS A 440 -14.03 35.11 12.64
CA LYS A 440 -13.26 34.76 13.84
C LYS A 440 -13.13 33.26 14.01
N GLY A 441 -11.92 32.80 14.28
CA GLY A 441 -11.60 31.40 14.47
C GLY A 441 -10.16 31.08 14.12
N ARG A 442 -9.84 29.79 14.06
CA ARG A 442 -8.50 29.28 13.77
C ARG A 442 -8.52 28.33 12.58
N LEU A 443 -7.68 28.62 11.59
CA LEU A 443 -7.43 27.73 10.46
C LEU A 443 -6.32 26.72 10.80
N PHE A 444 -6.59 25.47 10.49
CA PHE A 444 -5.62 24.39 10.52
C PHE A 444 -5.34 23.90 9.10
N ASP A 445 -4.06 23.69 8.81
CA ASP A 445 -3.54 23.42 7.49
C ASP A 445 -2.93 22.01 7.42
N LEU A 446 -3.80 21.00 7.33
CA LEU A 446 -3.44 19.58 7.40
C LEU A 446 -3.13 18.99 6.01
N PHE A 447 -2.91 17.67 5.96
CA PHE A 447 -2.58 16.92 4.72
C PHE A 447 -1.46 17.57 3.88
N ARG A 448 -0.38 18.00 4.56
CA ARG A 448 0.81 18.52 3.85
C ARG A 448 1.73 17.42 3.33
N GLN A 449 1.41 16.16 3.63
CA GLN A 449 2.13 14.99 3.16
C GLN A 449 1.17 13.98 2.52
N SER A 450 1.66 13.23 1.53
CA SER A 450 0.92 12.15 0.86
C SER A 450 1.86 11.16 0.19
N TRP A 451 1.35 10.03 -0.28
CA TRP A 451 2.17 8.95 -0.85
C TRP A 451 2.34 8.98 -2.37
N VAL A 452 3.48 8.44 -2.83
CA VAL A 452 3.81 8.18 -4.25
C VAL A 452 4.58 6.87 -4.41
N ALA A 453 4.36 6.16 -5.50
CA ALA A 453 5.01 4.86 -5.74
C ALA A 453 6.23 4.90 -6.69
N THR A 454 6.59 6.08 -7.19
CA THR A 454 7.62 6.23 -8.23
C THR A 454 8.56 7.41 -7.96
N PRO A 455 9.87 7.28 -8.23
CA PRO A 455 10.84 8.36 -8.09
C PRO A 455 10.93 9.28 -9.33
N GLU A 456 10.08 9.09 -10.34
CA GLU A 456 10.10 9.89 -11.58
C GLU A 456 9.91 11.38 -11.27
N GLU A 457 10.91 12.19 -11.63
CA GLU A 457 11.02 13.58 -11.17
C GLU A 457 9.81 14.45 -11.56
N SER A 458 9.31 14.31 -12.79
CA SER A 458 8.15 15.06 -13.26
C SER A 458 6.88 14.71 -12.48
N TYR A 459 6.71 13.44 -12.11
CA TYR A 459 5.55 12.94 -11.39
C TYR A 459 5.60 13.33 -9.91
N VAL A 460 6.77 13.18 -9.27
CA VAL A 460 7.01 13.65 -7.90
C VAL A 460 6.80 15.16 -7.80
N LYS A 461 7.33 15.94 -8.74
CA LYS A 461 7.14 17.39 -8.78
C LYS A 461 5.66 17.78 -8.88
N ALA A 462 4.92 17.13 -9.77
CA ALA A 462 3.49 17.40 -9.98
C ALA A 462 2.66 17.14 -8.71
N GLY A 463 2.93 16.06 -7.97
CA GLY A 463 2.24 15.77 -6.71
C GLY A 463 2.70 16.60 -5.51
N ALA A 464 3.98 17.00 -5.47
CA ALA A 464 4.53 17.76 -4.36
C ALA A 464 4.16 19.26 -4.38
N GLU A 465 3.89 19.83 -5.57
CA GLU A 465 3.58 21.26 -5.72
C GLU A 465 2.41 21.73 -4.82
N PRO A 466 1.20 21.10 -4.84
CA PRO A 466 0.10 21.54 -3.97
C PRO A 466 0.40 21.35 -2.47
N LEU A 467 1.15 20.32 -2.11
CA LEU A 467 1.44 19.99 -0.71
C LEU A 467 2.42 20.99 -0.06
N ARG A 468 3.33 21.55 -0.86
CA ARG A 468 4.35 22.51 -0.42
C ARG A 468 3.89 23.97 -0.52
N ALA A 469 2.88 24.26 -1.34
CA ALA A 469 2.34 25.60 -1.54
C ALA A 469 1.88 26.28 -0.23
N SER A 470 2.09 27.58 -0.16
CA SER A 470 1.42 28.47 0.80
C SER A 470 -0.09 28.55 0.51
N LEU A 471 -0.87 29.04 1.47
CA LEU A 471 -2.32 29.18 1.32
C LEU A 471 -2.71 30.14 0.19
N GLN A 472 -1.94 31.21 -0.01
CA GLN A 472 -2.15 32.16 -1.11
C GLN A 472 -1.84 31.53 -2.46
N GLU A 473 -0.75 30.77 -2.55
CA GLU A 473 -0.38 30.05 -3.77
C GLU A 473 -1.41 28.97 -4.12
N LEU A 474 -1.97 28.26 -3.13
CA LEU A 474 -3.05 27.30 -3.34
C LEU A 474 -4.28 27.92 -4.00
N GLN A 475 -4.72 29.08 -3.48
CA GLN A 475 -5.84 29.80 -4.09
C GLN A 475 -5.51 30.26 -5.52
N ALA A 476 -4.29 30.74 -5.74
CA ALA A 476 -3.83 31.13 -7.07
C ALA A 476 -3.78 29.93 -8.03
N MET A 477 -3.34 28.75 -7.57
CA MET A 477 -3.30 27.49 -8.35
C MET A 477 -4.67 27.11 -8.90
N VAL A 478 -5.72 27.13 -8.06
CA VAL A 478 -7.10 26.85 -8.46
C VAL A 478 -7.59 27.81 -9.56
N ASN A 479 -7.18 29.08 -9.46
CA ASN A 479 -7.64 30.17 -10.32
C ASN A 479 -6.71 30.47 -11.51
N ARG A 480 -5.65 29.69 -11.73
CA ARG A 480 -4.80 29.83 -12.92
C ARG A 480 -5.64 29.74 -14.20
N PRO A 481 -5.24 30.42 -15.30
CA PRO A 481 -5.83 30.18 -16.61
C PRO A 481 -5.74 28.71 -17.00
N VAL A 482 -6.77 28.21 -17.68
CA VAL A 482 -6.78 26.83 -18.17
C VAL A 482 -5.81 26.72 -19.35
N LYS A 483 -4.87 25.78 -19.24
CA LYS A 483 -3.89 25.46 -20.30
C LYS A 483 -4.04 24.01 -20.70
N TYR A 484 -3.79 23.74 -21.98
CA TYR A 484 -3.83 22.40 -22.53
C TYR A 484 -2.50 22.05 -23.17
N VAL A 485 -2.12 20.78 -23.05
CA VAL A 485 -1.14 20.14 -23.91
C VAL A 485 -1.89 19.28 -24.92
N GLU A 486 -1.44 19.26 -26.16
CA GLU A 486 -2.03 18.44 -27.21
C GLU A 486 -1.21 17.17 -27.37
N VAL A 487 -1.88 16.02 -27.29
CA VAL A 487 -1.27 14.71 -27.51
C VAL A 487 -2.19 13.90 -28.42
N ASP A 488 -1.68 13.53 -29.60
CA ASP A 488 -2.44 12.82 -30.65
C ASP A 488 -3.78 13.47 -30.98
N GLY A 489 -3.80 14.81 -31.08
CA GLY A 489 -5.00 15.60 -31.36
C GLY A 489 -5.98 15.71 -30.18
N VAL A 490 -5.68 15.13 -29.02
CA VAL A 490 -6.48 15.24 -27.80
C VAL A 490 -5.90 16.32 -26.90
N LYS A 491 -6.74 17.30 -26.53
CA LYS A 491 -6.38 18.33 -25.55
C LYS A 491 -6.46 17.76 -24.13
N ILE A 492 -5.32 17.68 -23.46
CA ILE A 492 -5.20 17.23 -22.07
C ILE A 492 -4.85 18.46 -21.23
N PRO A 493 -5.51 18.71 -20.09
CA PRO A 493 -5.14 19.83 -19.21
C PRO A 493 -3.69 19.68 -18.75
N ALA A 494 -2.92 20.77 -18.88
CA ALA A 494 -1.53 20.78 -18.44
C ALA A 494 -1.45 20.67 -16.91
N VAL A 495 -0.32 20.19 -16.37
CA VAL A 495 -0.11 20.10 -14.91
C VAL A 495 -0.16 21.48 -14.28
N ASP A 496 0.43 22.48 -14.93
CA ASP A 496 0.47 23.89 -14.47
C ASP A 496 -0.82 24.67 -14.80
N SER A 497 -1.83 24.01 -15.37
CA SER A 497 -3.15 24.58 -15.64
C SER A 497 -3.94 24.80 -14.35
N GLY A 498 -4.79 25.83 -14.32
CA GLY A 498 -5.88 25.88 -13.33
C GLY A 498 -6.92 24.80 -13.56
N LEU A 499 -7.97 24.78 -12.73
CA LEU A 499 -9.06 23.81 -12.88
C LEU A 499 -9.86 24.11 -14.15
N THR A 500 -10.06 23.07 -14.98
CA THR A 500 -11.05 23.05 -16.05
C THR A 500 -12.46 23.13 -15.47
N GLU A 501 -13.45 23.42 -16.31
CA GLU A 501 -14.86 23.49 -15.87
C GLU A 501 -15.33 22.18 -15.20
N GLN A 502 -15.00 21.02 -15.77
CA GLN A 502 -15.38 19.72 -15.21
C GLN A 502 -14.71 19.46 -13.84
N GLU A 503 -13.43 19.83 -13.71
CA GLU A 503 -12.69 19.71 -12.45
C GLU A 503 -13.22 20.70 -11.40
N ARG A 504 -13.59 21.93 -11.78
CA ARG A 504 -14.25 22.90 -10.88
C ARG A 504 -15.56 22.35 -10.35
N GLN A 505 -16.43 21.85 -11.23
CA GLN A 505 -17.71 21.26 -10.82
C GLN A 505 -17.52 20.09 -9.87
N LEU A 506 -16.49 19.25 -10.07
CA LEU A 506 -16.14 18.20 -9.12
C LEU A 506 -15.76 18.78 -7.75
N PHE A 507 -14.83 19.75 -7.72
CA PHE A 507 -14.38 20.36 -6.46
C PHE A 507 -15.50 21.12 -5.73
N GLN A 508 -16.43 21.73 -6.47
CA GLN A 508 -17.65 22.34 -5.92
C GLN A 508 -18.58 21.31 -5.29
N ARG A 509 -18.85 20.18 -5.98
CA ARG A 509 -19.66 19.09 -5.41
C ARG A 509 -19.05 18.48 -4.15
N LEU A 510 -17.72 18.47 -4.06
CA LEU A 510 -17.00 18.01 -2.88
C LEU A 510 -16.98 19.04 -1.73
N GLY A 511 -17.43 20.28 -2.00
CA GLY A 511 -17.41 21.38 -1.03
C GLY A 511 -16.00 21.86 -0.72
N LEU A 512 -15.10 21.84 -1.72
CA LEU A 512 -13.71 22.30 -1.57
C LEU A 512 -13.51 23.72 -2.12
N ILE A 513 -14.36 24.13 -3.06
CA ILE A 513 -14.40 25.48 -3.62
C ILE A 513 -15.86 25.92 -3.81
N ASP A 514 -16.10 27.24 -3.87
CA ASP A 514 -17.42 27.81 -4.16
C ASP A 514 -17.67 27.99 -5.69
N GLY A 515 -18.79 28.64 -6.02
CA GLY A 515 -19.20 28.94 -7.40
C GLY A 515 -18.20 29.83 -8.17
N GLU A 516 -17.43 30.65 -7.46
CA GLU A 516 -16.45 31.59 -8.03
C GLU A 516 -15.03 31.00 -8.08
N GLY A 517 -14.83 29.80 -7.50
CA GLY A 517 -13.53 29.13 -7.41
C GLY A 517 -12.71 29.53 -6.18
N ASN A 518 -13.32 30.19 -5.19
CA ASN A 518 -12.67 30.44 -3.91
C ASN A 518 -12.65 29.15 -3.09
N ILE A 519 -11.51 28.83 -2.49
CA ILE A 519 -11.35 27.68 -1.60
C ILE A 519 -12.25 27.85 -0.38
N THR A 520 -12.93 26.78 0.02
CA THR A 520 -13.83 26.74 1.17
C THR A 520 -13.30 25.75 2.22
N PRO A 521 -12.67 26.22 3.30
CA PRO A 521 -12.24 25.35 4.39
C PRO A 521 -13.43 24.64 5.03
N TRP A 522 -13.21 23.43 5.55
CA TRP A 522 -14.22 22.73 6.34
C TRP A 522 -14.45 23.46 7.66
N VAL A 523 -15.62 24.08 7.80
CA VAL A 523 -15.98 24.83 9.01
C VAL A 523 -16.46 23.86 10.10
N VAL A 524 -15.73 23.84 11.21
CA VAL A 524 -16.06 23.06 12.41
C VAL A 524 -16.35 24.03 13.55
N ARG A 525 -17.44 23.82 14.30
CA ARG A 525 -17.78 24.63 15.47
C ARG A 525 -17.70 23.81 16.75
N PRO A 526 -17.32 24.38 17.89
CA PRO A 526 -17.29 23.68 19.17
C PRO A 526 -18.62 22.96 19.50
N ASP A 527 -19.77 23.59 19.25
CA ASP A 527 -21.10 23.04 19.57
C ASP A 527 -21.44 21.77 18.78
N MET A 528 -20.75 21.52 17.66
CA MET A 528 -20.95 20.34 16.82
C MET A 528 -20.39 19.06 17.45
N LEU A 529 -19.44 19.15 18.38
CA LEU A 529 -18.68 18.01 18.90
C LEU A 529 -18.27 18.12 20.38
N ASP A 530 -18.86 19.05 21.14
CA ASP A 530 -18.53 19.28 22.55
C ASP A 530 -18.93 18.14 23.52
N THR A 531 -19.62 17.11 23.01
CA THR A 531 -19.86 15.84 23.72
C THR A 531 -19.56 14.62 22.81
N PRO A 532 -19.24 13.44 23.39
CA PRO A 532 -19.00 12.22 22.64
C PRO A 532 -20.16 11.83 21.69
N GLU A 533 -21.40 12.03 22.13
CA GLU A 533 -22.60 11.70 21.37
C GLU A 533 -22.73 12.58 20.13
N LYS A 534 -22.41 13.88 20.24
CA LYS A 534 -22.42 14.79 19.09
C LYS A 534 -21.29 14.48 18.12
N LEU A 535 -20.08 14.20 18.61
CA LEU A 535 -18.95 13.84 17.74
C LEU A 535 -19.29 12.66 16.82
N LEU A 536 -19.96 11.61 17.33
CA LEU A 536 -20.31 10.44 16.53
C LEU A 536 -21.65 10.59 15.77
N GLY A 537 -22.60 11.35 16.32
CA GLY A 537 -23.98 11.41 15.82
C GLY A 537 -24.33 12.64 14.99
N ASN A 538 -23.47 13.66 14.88
CA ASN A 538 -23.83 14.92 14.26
C ASN A 538 -23.85 14.86 12.71
N PRO A 539 -25.02 15.04 12.06
CA PRO A 539 -25.12 15.00 10.60
C PRO A 539 -24.45 16.17 9.89
N GLU A 540 -24.28 17.33 10.52
CA GLU A 540 -23.54 18.46 9.92
C GLU A 540 -22.05 18.14 9.74
N LEU A 541 -21.47 17.32 10.62
CA LEU A 541 -20.07 16.89 10.51
C LEU A 541 -19.89 15.79 9.45
N TRP A 542 -20.85 14.86 9.37
CA TRP A 542 -20.69 13.61 8.61
C TRP A 542 -21.55 13.54 7.35
N GLY A 543 -21.88 14.70 6.75
CA GLY A 543 -22.49 14.77 5.43
C GLY A 543 -23.94 14.28 5.40
N GLY A 544 -24.73 14.65 6.42
CA GLY A 544 -26.15 14.34 6.52
C GLY A 544 -26.49 13.01 7.20
N ARG A 545 -25.49 12.30 7.75
CA ARG A 545 -25.65 11.00 8.42
C ARG A 545 -24.91 10.96 9.75
N ASP A 546 -25.13 9.93 10.57
CA ASP A 546 -24.22 9.63 11.67
C ASP A 546 -22.87 9.10 11.14
N LEU A 547 -21.82 9.16 11.95
CA LEU A 547 -20.47 8.75 11.54
C LEU A 547 -20.40 7.28 11.12
N TRP A 548 -21.13 6.38 11.80
CA TRP A 548 -21.09 4.97 11.48
C TRP A 548 -21.63 4.74 10.07
N SER A 549 -22.80 5.31 9.76
CA SER A 549 -23.42 5.19 8.43
C SER A 549 -22.56 5.88 7.37
N ALA A 550 -21.88 6.98 7.71
CA ALA A 550 -20.97 7.66 6.81
C ALA A 550 -19.71 6.84 6.46
N LEU A 551 -19.19 6.05 7.40
CA LEU A 551 -17.95 5.28 7.25
C LEU A 551 -18.13 3.86 6.71
N TYR A 552 -19.25 3.20 7.04
CA TYR A 552 -19.36 1.74 6.92
C TYR A 552 -20.52 1.25 6.07
N GLU A 553 -21.54 2.07 5.82
CA GLU A 553 -22.71 1.62 5.07
C GLU A 553 -22.34 1.35 3.59
N PRO A 554 -22.64 0.15 3.04
CA PRO A 554 -22.29 -0.19 1.68
C PRO A 554 -22.94 0.79 0.71
N PRO A 555 -22.16 1.37 -0.23
CA PRO A 555 -22.72 2.28 -1.19
C PRO A 555 -23.56 1.54 -2.24
N LYS A 556 -24.50 2.26 -2.85
CA LYS A 556 -25.16 1.78 -4.07
C LYS A 556 -24.22 1.99 -5.25
N GLY A 557 -24.23 1.07 -6.20
CA GLY A 557 -23.48 1.17 -7.43
C GLY A 557 -23.69 -0.06 -8.30
N ASP A 558 -22.91 -0.15 -9.37
CA ASP A 558 -23.05 -1.21 -10.35
C ASP A 558 -22.08 -2.37 -10.13
N ILE A 559 -22.55 -3.55 -10.57
CA ILE A 559 -21.75 -4.75 -10.75
C ILE A 559 -21.90 -5.13 -12.22
N THR A 560 -20.85 -4.99 -13.03
CA THR A 560 -20.91 -5.25 -14.48
C THR A 560 -20.02 -6.44 -14.85
N ALA A 561 -20.33 -7.11 -15.96
CA ALA A 561 -19.51 -8.23 -16.44
C ALA A 561 -18.06 -7.81 -16.72
N GLU A 562 -17.87 -6.60 -17.24
CA GLU A 562 -16.59 -6.01 -17.58
C GLU A 562 -15.74 -5.74 -16.32
N HIS A 563 -16.31 -5.14 -15.28
CA HIS A 563 -15.57 -4.88 -14.03
C HIS A 563 -15.26 -6.18 -13.27
N ILE A 564 -16.13 -7.20 -13.35
CA ILE A 564 -15.82 -8.53 -12.83
C ILE A 564 -14.61 -9.12 -13.56
N GLN A 565 -14.58 -9.01 -14.89
CA GLN A 565 -13.45 -9.47 -15.69
C GLN A 565 -12.16 -8.69 -15.39
N HIS A 566 -12.26 -7.37 -15.16
CA HIS A 566 -11.14 -6.53 -14.76
C HIS A 566 -10.58 -6.89 -13.38
N ALA A 567 -11.45 -7.07 -12.38
CA ALA A 567 -11.03 -7.52 -11.06
C ALA A 567 -10.31 -8.87 -11.12
N PHE A 568 -10.81 -9.80 -11.94
CA PHE A 568 -10.15 -11.10 -12.14
C PHE A 568 -8.78 -10.94 -12.82
N TYR A 569 -8.70 -10.10 -13.85
CA TYR A 569 -7.44 -9.73 -14.49
C TYR A 569 -6.42 -9.16 -13.50
N MET A 570 -6.82 -8.21 -12.64
CA MET A 570 -5.92 -7.57 -11.68
C MET A 570 -5.45 -8.57 -10.60
N ALA A 571 -6.36 -9.41 -10.09
CA ALA A 571 -6.02 -10.43 -9.11
C ALA A 571 -5.06 -11.49 -9.68
N ALA A 572 -5.32 -12.00 -10.88
CA ALA A 572 -4.48 -13.00 -11.53
C ALA A 572 -3.10 -12.43 -11.88
N ASN A 573 -3.03 -11.24 -12.51
CA ASN A 573 -1.77 -10.61 -12.89
C ASN A 573 -0.90 -10.29 -11.68
N TYR A 574 -1.48 -9.75 -10.61
CA TYR A 574 -0.70 -9.53 -9.39
C TYR A 574 -0.24 -10.87 -8.78
N GLY A 575 -1.09 -11.88 -8.76
CA GLY A 575 -0.72 -13.23 -8.33
C GLY A 575 0.53 -13.75 -9.06
N PHE A 576 0.60 -13.60 -10.39
CA PHE A 576 1.78 -13.99 -11.16
C PHE A 576 3.05 -13.24 -10.71
N GLN A 577 2.94 -11.95 -10.43
CA GLN A 577 4.07 -11.14 -9.98
C GLN A 577 4.55 -11.54 -8.59
N LEU A 578 3.60 -11.81 -7.67
CA LEU A 578 3.87 -12.31 -6.33
C LEU A 578 4.68 -13.60 -6.35
N LEU A 579 4.30 -14.62 -7.15
CA LEU A 579 5.09 -15.87 -7.26
C LEU A 579 6.52 -15.67 -7.73
N ASN A 580 6.73 -14.72 -8.64
CA ASN A 580 8.05 -14.42 -9.19
C ASN A 580 8.89 -13.54 -8.26
N GLY A 581 8.37 -13.19 -7.08
CA GLY A 581 9.07 -12.35 -6.12
C GLY A 581 9.05 -10.87 -6.47
N ASN A 582 8.15 -10.45 -7.37
CA ASN A 582 7.92 -9.07 -7.71
C ASN A 582 6.70 -8.53 -6.94
N LEU A 583 6.96 -8.03 -5.74
CA LEU A 583 5.93 -7.61 -4.77
C LEU A 583 5.51 -6.15 -4.91
N ALA A 584 6.33 -5.35 -5.59
CA ALA A 584 5.99 -4.02 -6.06
C ALA A 584 5.86 -4.10 -7.58
N ALA A 585 4.68 -4.45 -8.05
CA ALA A 585 4.45 -4.92 -9.41
C ALA A 585 3.81 -3.86 -10.30
N ALA A 586 4.50 -3.52 -11.39
CA ALA A 586 3.97 -2.66 -12.42
C ALA A 586 2.98 -3.43 -13.31
N ILE A 587 1.68 -3.13 -13.22
CA ILE A 587 0.60 -3.79 -13.98
C ILE A 587 -0.15 -2.73 -14.77
N ASP A 588 -0.46 -3.03 -16.03
CA ASP A 588 -1.26 -2.16 -16.89
C ASP A 588 -2.74 -2.33 -16.55
N ASP A 589 -3.42 -1.23 -16.22
CA ASP A 589 -4.86 -1.16 -16.07
C ASP A 589 -5.46 -0.76 -17.41
N TYR A 590 -6.14 -1.71 -18.07
CA TYR A 590 -6.67 -1.51 -19.41
C TYR A 590 -7.93 -0.64 -19.44
N GLU A 591 -8.65 -0.48 -18.33
CA GLU A 591 -9.82 0.40 -18.27
C GLU A 591 -9.39 1.86 -18.17
N LEU A 592 -8.35 2.13 -17.39
CA LEU A 592 -7.80 3.48 -17.23
C LEU A 592 -6.76 3.86 -18.30
N GLY A 593 -6.23 2.87 -19.04
CA GLY A 593 -5.14 3.09 -19.98
C GLY A 593 -3.88 3.63 -19.29
N GLN A 594 -3.62 3.15 -18.07
CA GLN A 594 -2.54 3.59 -17.20
C GLN A 594 -1.80 2.40 -16.62
N ARG A 595 -0.57 2.60 -16.17
CA ARG A 595 0.21 1.59 -15.46
C ARG A 595 0.26 1.94 -13.98
N PHE A 596 0.02 0.97 -13.11
CA PHE A 596 0.07 1.17 -11.67
C PHE A 596 1.16 0.32 -11.03
N MET A 597 1.82 0.85 -10.01
CA MET A 597 2.59 0.05 -9.07
C MET A 597 1.61 -0.57 -8.06
N ASN A 598 1.53 -1.89 -8.04
CA ASN A 598 0.61 -2.65 -7.21
C ASN A 598 1.37 -3.40 -6.12
N ASP A 599 0.68 -3.66 -5.02
CA ASP A 599 1.15 -4.42 -3.86
C ASP A 599 0.08 -5.44 -3.41
N LEU A 600 0.27 -6.08 -2.25
CA LEU A 600 -0.64 -7.12 -1.76
C LEU A 600 -2.06 -6.59 -1.51
N ALA A 601 -2.24 -5.29 -1.26
CA ALA A 601 -3.56 -4.68 -1.09
C ALA A 601 -4.39 -4.78 -2.38
N THR A 602 -3.77 -4.63 -3.55
CA THR A 602 -4.43 -4.85 -4.87
C THR A 602 -4.99 -6.28 -4.96
N TYR A 603 -4.20 -7.28 -4.58
CA TYR A 603 -4.68 -8.67 -4.59
C TYR A 603 -5.80 -8.89 -3.57
N ARG A 604 -5.66 -8.33 -2.35
CA ARG A 604 -6.65 -8.45 -1.28
C ARG A 604 -8.02 -7.94 -1.72
N ILE A 605 -8.09 -6.71 -2.26
CA ILE A 605 -9.38 -6.09 -2.63
C ILE A 605 -10.11 -6.90 -3.71
N PHE A 606 -9.44 -7.18 -4.83
CA PHE A 606 -10.11 -7.80 -5.97
C PHE A 606 -10.48 -9.26 -5.69
N SER A 607 -9.59 -10.02 -5.05
CA SER A 607 -9.91 -11.41 -4.71
C SER A 607 -11.01 -11.54 -3.65
N THR A 608 -11.08 -10.59 -2.71
CA THR A 608 -12.16 -10.55 -1.71
C THR A 608 -13.49 -10.19 -2.37
N TRP A 609 -13.50 -9.17 -3.24
CA TRP A 609 -14.71 -8.78 -3.96
C TRP A 609 -15.24 -9.92 -4.83
N LEU A 610 -14.39 -10.54 -5.67
CA LEU A 610 -14.75 -11.70 -6.49
C LEU A 610 -15.31 -12.87 -5.66
N TRP A 611 -14.70 -13.14 -4.49
CA TRP A 611 -15.22 -14.16 -3.58
C TRP A 611 -16.63 -13.82 -3.10
N THR A 612 -16.91 -12.57 -2.72
CA THR A 612 -18.27 -12.16 -2.31
C THR A 612 -19.28 -12.27 -3.45
N LEU A 613 -18.89 -11.95 -4.69
CA LEU A 613 -19.76 -12.09 -5.86
C LEU A 613 -20.20 -13.54 -6.07
N LEU A 614 -19.24 -14.47 -6.04
CA LEU A 614 -19.52 -15.91 -6.18
C LEU A 614 -20.33 -16.44 -5.00
N ARG A 615 -19.93 -16.08 -3.77
CA ARG A 615 -20.57 -16.56 -2.54
C ARG A 615 -22.06 -16.23 -2.50
N HIS A 616 -22.41 -15.02 -2.95
CA HIS A 616 -23.79 -14.51 -2.91
C HIS A 616 -24.52 -14.60 -4.24
N ARG A 617 -23.89 -15.15 -5.28
CA ARG A 617 -24.42 -15.18 -6.66
C ARG A 617 -24.91 -13.80 -7.11
N ALA A 618 -24.07 -12.79 -6.87
CA ALA A 618 -24.43 -11.39 -7.09
C ALA A 618 -24.97 -11.17 -8.51
N ALA A 619 -26.08 -10.46 -8.63
CA ALA A 619 -26.66 -10.15 -9.93
C ALA A 619 -25.87 -9.03 -10.61
N VAL A 620 -25.54 -9.25 -11.88
CA VAL A 620 -25.01 -8.20 -12.76
C VAL A 620 -26.08 -7.13 -12.95
N THR A 621 -25.74 -5.86 -12.75
CA THR A 621 -26.72 -4.75 -12.69
C THR A 621 -27.01 -4.13 -14.06
N LYS A 622 -26.17 -4.37 -15.06
CA LYS A 622 -26.25 -3.79 -16.40
C LYS A 622 -25.99 -4.82 -17.48
N ASP A 623 -26.62 -4.65 -18.64
CA ASP A 623 -26.27 -5.45 -19.82
C ASP A 623 -24.82 -5.20 -20.20
N GLY A 624 -24.07 -6.27 -20.43
CA GLY A 624 -22.67 -6.22 -20.82
C GLY A 624 -22.20 -7.53 -21.44
N ALA A 625 -20.90 -7.72 -21.53
CA ALA A 625 -20.31 -8.96 -22.00
C ALA A 625 -18.97 -9.29 -21.33
N LEU A 626 -18.69 -10.58 -21.18
CA LEU A 626 -17.32 -11.04 -20.98
C LEU A 626 -16.61 -11.05 -22.34
N LYS A 627 -15.40 -10.50 -22.34
CA LYS A 627 -14.64 -10.22 -23.55
C LYS A 627 -13.50 -11.22 -23.75
N GLY A 628 -13.25 -11.60 -25.00
CA GLY A 628 -12.05 -12.28 -25.44
C GLY A 628 -10.92 -11.29 -25.75
N PRO A 629 -9.69 -11.78 -25.94
CA PRO A 629 -8.55 -10.93 -26.22
C PRO A 629 -8.61 -10.26 -27.58
N ALA A 630 -8.13 -9.02 -27.66
CA ALA A 630 -7.78 -8.37 -28.91
C ALA A 630 -6.52 -7.52 -28.74
N ARG A 631 -5.76 -7.36 -29.84
CA ARG A 631 -4.63 -6.42 -29.87
C ARG A 631 -5.14 -5.01 -30.16
N THR A 632 -4.87 -4.10 -29.25
CA THR A 632 -5.34 -2.71 -29.29
C THR A 632 -4.15 -1.75 -29.17
N PRO A 633 -4.37 -0.42 -29.32
CA PRO A 633 -3.35 0.58 -29.01
C PRO A 633 -2.88 0.61 -27.53
N LEU A 634 -3.54 -0.11 -26.62
CA LEU A 634 -3.14 -0.23 -25.21
C LEU A 634 -2.35 -1.52 -24.91
N GLY A 635 -2.27 -2.44 -25.86
CA GLY A 635 -1.79 -3.80 -25.64
C GLY A 635 -2.77 -4.87 -26.11
N VAL A 636 -2.43 -6.12 -25.83
CA VAL A 636 -3.41 -7.22 -25.85
C VAL A 636 -4.27 -7.14 -24.59
N ILE A 637 -5.56 -6.85 -24.75
CA ILE A 637 -6.51 -6.65 -23.64
C ILE A 637 -7.83 -7.38 -23.94
N PRO A 638 -8.68 -7.65 -22.92
CA PRO A 638 -10.06 -8.09 -23.15
C PRO A 638 -10.85 -6.99 -23.88
N ALA A 639 -11.28 -7.24 -25.12
CA ALA A 639 -11.93 -6.22 -25.96
C ALA A 639 -13.05 -6.76 -26.85
N GLU A 640 -12.97 -8.01 -27.32
CA GLU A 640 -13.96 -8.60 -28.21
C GLU A 640 -15.11 -9.22 -27.40
N ASP A 641 -16.35 -8.77 -27.56
CA ASP A 641 -17.48 -9.37 -26.86
C ASP A 641 -17.65 -10.85 -27.27
N ARG A 642 -17.57 -11.77 -26.30
CA ARG A 642 -17.73 -13.21 -26.54
C ARG A 642 -18.95 -13.79 -25.87
N ILE A 643 -19.26 -13.31 -24.66
CA ILE A 643 -20.34 -13.86 -23.84
C ILE A 643 -21.20 -12.72 -23.37
N LYS A 644 -22.40 -12.58 -23.94
CA LYS A 644 -23.37 -11.59 -23.46
C LYS A 644 -23.84 -11.96 -22.06
N VAL A 645 -23.90 -10.97 -21.18
CA VAL A 645 -24.36 -11.10 -19.80
C VAL A 645 -25.44 -10.04 -19.58
N PRO A 646 -26.73 -10.41 -19.70
CA PRO A 646 -27.83 -9.49 -19.44
C PRO A 646 -27.88 -9.05 -17.97
N ALA A 647 -28.44 -7.87 -17.72
CA ALA A 647 -28.77 -7.43 -16.37
C ALA A 647 -29.68 -8.45 -15.66
N GLY A 648 -29.44 -8.66 -14.36
CA GLY A 648 -30.08 -9.68 -13.54
C GLY A 648 -29.41 -11.05 -13.60
N THR A 649 -28.43 -11.29 -14.49
CA THR A 649 -27.70 -12.57 -14.53
C THR A 649 -26.91 -12.77 -13.23
N PRO A 650 -27.12 -13.88 -12.48
CA PRO A 650 -26.36 -14.17 -11.29
C PRO A 650 -24.93 -14.61 -11.62
N PHE A 651 -23.94 -14.14 -10.87
CA PHE A 651 -22.55 -14.57 -11.00
C PHE A 651 -22.35 -15.94 -10.35
N THR A 652 -22.57 -17.01 -11.13
CA THR A 652 -22.43 -18.41 -10.70
C THR A 652 -21.03 -18.97 -10.96
N GLU A 653 -20.74 -20.15 -10.40
CA GLU A 653 -19.51 -20.87 -10.73
C GLU A 653 -19.37 -21.17 -12.23
N GLU A 654 -20.47 -21.46 -12.92
CA GLU A 654 -20.47 -21.69 -14.37
C GLU A 654 -20.05 -20.42 -15.13
N LEU A 655 -20.59 -19.26 -14.76
CA LEU A 655 -20.21 -17.99 -15.39
C LEU A 655 -18.74 -17.62 -15.07
N PHE A 656 -18.28 -17.94 -13.85
CA PHE A 656 -16.88 -17.78 -13.48
C PHE A 656 -15.94 -18.73 -14.25
N ASP A 657 -16.30 -19.99 -14.47
CA ASP A 657 -15.50 -20.91 -15.28
C ASP A 657 -15.42 -20.43 -16.74
N ARG A 658 -16.47 -19.80 -17.27
CA ARG A 658 -16.41 -19.15 -18.59
C ARG A 658 -15.52 -17.90 -18.64
N LEU A 659 -15.55 -17.07 -17.59
CA LEU A 659 -14.63 -15.94 -17.43
C LEU A 659 -13.18 -16.42 -17.36
N TRP A 660 -12.96 -17.50 -16.62
CA TRP A 660 -11.66 -18.14 -16.48
C TRP A 660 -11.09 -18.58 -17.83
N ASP A 661 -11.88 -19.28 -18.64
CA ASP A 661 -11.45 -19.74 -19.96
C ASP A 661 -11.04 -18.56 -20.85
N LEU A 662 -11.84 -17.49 -20.87
CA LEU A 662 -11.51 -16.25 -21.59
C LEU A 662 -10.23 -15.58 -21.06
N HIS A 663 -9.96 -15.65 -19.76
CA HIS A 663 -8.73 -15.11 -19.20
C HIS A 663 -7.50 -15.96 -19.61
N MET A 664 -7.66 -17.28 -19.73
CA MET A 664 -6.59 -18.14 -20.26
C MET A 664 -6.34 -17.87 -21.74
N GLU A 665 -7.39 -17.70 -22.55
CA GLU A 665 -7.26 -17.23 -23.96
C GLU A 665 -6.48 -15.91 -24.02
N TRP A 666 -6.84 -14.94 -23.16
CA TRP A 666 -6.12 -13.68 -23.07
C TRP A 666 -4.65 -13.85 -22.64
N THR A 667 -4.38 -14.73 -21.68
CA THR A 667 -3.03 -15.00 -21.18
C THR A 667 -2.13 -15.53 -22.29
N TYR A 668 -2.61 -16.47 -23.09
CA TYR A 668 -1.86 -16.99 -24.24
C TYR A 668 -1.65 -15.93 -25.33
N ALA A 669 -2.69 -15.17 -25.68
CA ALA A 669 -2.56 -14.08 -26.64
C ALA A 669 -1.58 -12.98 -26.18
N PHE A 670 -1.54 -12.70 -24.88
CA PHE A 670 -0.57 -11.78 -24.27
C PHE A 670 0.86 -12.33 -24.37
N TYR A 671 1.07 -13.62 -24.14
CA TYR A 671 2.38 -14.26 -24.28
C TYR A 671 2.88 -14.25 -25.73
N ASP A 672 2.01 -14.57 -26.68
CA ASP A 672 2.32 -14.51 -28.12
C ASP A 672 2.75 -13.09 -28.54
N ASP A 673 2.09 -12.07 -28.00
CA ASP A 673 2.44 -10.69 -28.28
C ASP A 673 3.76 -10.27 -27.62
N LEU A 674 4.04 -10.72 -26.40
CA LEU A 674 5.35 -10.52 -25.77
C LEU A 674 6.47 -11.18 -26.59
N ASP A 675 6.24 -12.37 -27.12
CA ASP A 675 7.21 -13.09 -27.95
C ASP A 675 7.46 -12.37 -29.26
N ARG A 676 6.40 -11.85 -29.90
CA ARG A 676 6.50 -10.98 -31.06
C ARG A 676 7.34 -9.73 -30.78
N ILE A 677 7.06 -9.02 -29.67
CA ILE A 677 7.81 -7.81 -29.28
C ILE A 677 9.28 -8.14 -29.01
N ALA A 678 9.56 -9.23 -28.31
CA ALA A 678 10.92 -9.68 -28.03
C ALA A 678 11.66 -10.02 -29.32
N ALA A 679 11.04 -10.77 -30.23
CA ALA A 679 11.61 -11.11 -31.54
C ALA A 679 11.93 -9.85 -32.36
N GLU A 680 11.00 -8.89 -32.43
CA GLU A 680 11.22 -7.60 -33.12
C GLU A 680 12.41 -6.83 -32.54
N ARG A 681 12.54 -6.76 -31.20
CA ARG A 681 13.68 -6.10 -30.54
C ARG A 681 15.01 -6.80 -30.78
N ILE A 682 15.03 -8.13 -30.77
CA ILE A 682 16.22 -8.91 -31.06
C ILE A 682 16.66 -8.65 -32.51
N LEU A 683 15.74 -8.73 -33.47
CA LEU A 683 16.04 -8.48 -34.88
C LEU A 683 16.54 -7.04 -35.13
N GLN A 684 15.97 -6.05 -34.42
CA GLN A 684 16.39 -4.65 -34.53
C GLN A 684 17.85 -4.41 -34.14
N ARG A 685 18.42 -5.17 -33.19
CA ARG A 685 19.85 -5.03 -32.82
C ARG A 685 20.79 -5.27 -33.99
N PHE A 686 20.43 -6.18 -34.88
CA PHE A 686 21.25 -6.58 -36.02
C PHE A 686 20.91 -5.86 -37.32
N ALA A 687 19.82 -5.07 -37.32
CA ALA A 687 19.31 -4.43 -38.54
C ALA A 687 20.36 -3.52 -39.20
N ASP A 688 21.18 -2.81 -38.43
CA ASP A 688 22.19 -1.91 -39.00
C ASP A 688 23.38 -2.66 -39.61
N GLY A 689 23.79 -3.79 -39.01
CA GLY A 689 24.79 -4.70 -39.61
C GLY A 689 24.30 -5.24 -40.96
N VAL A 690 23.04 -5.69 -41.00
CA VAL A 690 22.38 -6.15 -42.22
C VAL A 690 22.28 -5.01 -43.25
N LYS A 691 21.80 -3.82 -42.85
CA LYS A 691 21.73 -2.65 -43.74
C LYS A 691 23.09 -2.26 -44.29
N LYS A 692 24.17 -2.34 -43.49
CA LYS A 692 25.53 -2.03 -43.94
C LYS A 692 26.01 -3.03 -45.00
N ALA A 693 25.76 -4.33 -44.80
CA ALA A 693 26.07 -5.36 -45.79
C ALA A 693 25.29 -5.13 -47.10
N LEU A 694 23.98 -4.88 -47.01
CA LEU A 694 23.11 -4.58 -48.17
C LEU A 694 23.53 -3.28 -48.88
N ARG A 695 23.84 -2.22 -48.13
CA ARG A 695 24.31 -0.95 -48.67
C ARG A 695 25.60 -1.16 -49.47
N GLY A 696 26.54 -1.96 -48.98
CA GLY A 696 27.74 -2.34 -49.73
C GLY A 696 27.46 -3.12 -51.01
N ALA A 697 26.36 -3.88 -51.06
CA ALA A 697 25.93 -4.59 -52.27
C ALA A 697 25.22 -3.67 -53.30
N TYR A 698 24.57 -2.60 -52.83
CA TYR A 698 23.69 -1.75 -53.65
C TYR A 698 24.21 -0.32 -53.92
N MET A 699 25.37 0.08 -53.38
CA MET A 699 25.89 1.46 -53.46
C MET A 699 26.53 1.87 -54.81
N SER A 700 26.53 1.03 -55.83
CA SER A 700 27.45 1.20 -56.97
C SER A 700 26.79 1.11 -58.34
N GLY A 701 26.61 2.25 -59.02
CA GLY A 701 26.39 2.33 -60.48
C GLY A 701 25.35 1.37 -61.09
N PRO A 702 25.35 1.15 -62.41
CA PRO A 702 24.39 0.25 -63.06
C PRO A 702 24.62 -1.26 -62.79
N PHE A 703 25.60 -1.65 -61.96
CA PHE A 703 26.00 -3.06 -61.74
C PHE A 703 26.21 -3.40 -60.26
N ARG A 704 25.73 -4.58 -59.82
CA ARG A 704 25.94 -5.08 -58.44
C ARG A 704 27.43 -5.35 -58.18
N LEU A 705 28.03 -4.74 -57.16
CA LEU A 705 29.42 -5.00 -56.76
C LEU A 705 29.63 -6.28 -55.94
N GLN A 706 28.57 -6.85 -55.36
CA GLN A 706 28.63 -8.09 -54.59
C GLN A 706 27.57 -9.07 -55.09
N SER A 707 27.90 -10.36 -55.12
CA SER A 707 26.91 -11.40 -55.41
C SER A 707 25.93 -11.56 -54.24
N PRO A 708 24.71 -12.07 -54.47
CA PRO A 708 23.79 -12.41 -53.38
C PRO A 708 24.43 -13.36 -52.34
N ARG A 709 25.26 -14.30 -52.78
CA ARG A 709 25.96 -15.26 -51.89
C ARG A 709 27.01 -14.57 -51.02
N GLU A 710 27.75 -13.61 -51.57
CA GLU A 710 28.73 -12.83 -50.80
C GLU A 710 28.04 -11.90 -49.80
N THR A 711 26.94 -11.26 -50.21
CA THR A 711 26.13 -10.41 -49.32
C THR A 711 25.56 -11.21 -48.16
N ALA A 712 25.04 -12.42 -48.43
CA ALA A 712 24.55 -13.34 -47.40
C ALA A 712 25.65 -13.76 -46.41
N ARG A 713 26.87 -14.05 -46.90
CA ARG A 713 28.02 -14.34 -46.01
C ARG A 713 28.34 -13.16 -45.11
N ARG A 714 28.41 -11.94 -45.66
CA ARG A 714 28.67 -10.73 -44.86
C ARG A 714 27.58 -10.44 -43.82
N ILE A 715 26.32 -10.77 -44.13
CA ILE A 715 25.23 -10.72 -43.15
C ILE A 715 25.49 -11.73 -42.02
N VAL A 716 25.80 -12.98 -42.34
CA VAL A 716 26.12 -14.00 -41.32
C VAL A 716 27.32 -13.60 -40.46
N GLU A 717 28.38 -13.07 -41.08
CA GLU A 717 29.57 -12.56 -40.39
C GLU A 717 29.26 -11.35 -39.47
N SER A 718 28.15 -10.65 -39.70
CA SER A 718 27.68 -9.56 -38.84
C SER A 718 26.82 -10.03 -37.67
N LEU A 719 26.45 -11.33 -37.61
CA LEU A 719 25.62 -11.93 -36.57
C LEU A 719 26.49 -12.81 -35.66
N TRP A 720 27.03 -12.23 -34.58
CA TRP A 720 27.90 -12.94 -33.64
C TRP A 720 27.04 -13.73 -32.64
N VAL A 721 27.40 -15.00 -32.38
CA VAL A 721 26.62 -15.88 -31.50
C VAL A 721 26.47 -15.28 -30.11
N GLU A 722 27.54 -14.73 -29.55
CA GLU A 722 27.55 -14.12 -28.22
C GLU A 722 26.63 -12.87 -28.16
N GLU A 723 26.51 -12.14 -29.26
CA GLU A 723 25.62 -10.97 -29.34
C GLU A 723 24.15 -11.40 -29.47
N VAL A 724 23.88 -12.48 -30.20
CA VAL A 724 22.55 -13.09 -30.29
C VAL A 724 22.12 -13.65 -28.92
N GLU A 725 23.00 -14.39 -28.25
CA GLU A 725 22.74 -14.89 -26.88
C GLU A 725 22.44 -13.74 -25.93
N ARG A 726 23.24 -12.66 -25.97
CA ARG A 726 22.98 -11.46 -25.17
C ARG A 726 21.64 -10.81 -25.54
N ALA A 727 21.29 -10.73 -26.82
CA ALA A 727 20.01 -10.18 -27.26
C ALA A 727 18.82 -11.00 -26.77
N VAL A 728 18.92 -12.33 -26.80
CA VAL A 728 17.90 -13.24 -26.25
C VAL A 728 17.80 -13.04 -24.73
N ALA A 729 18.91 -13.07 -24.02
CA ALA A 729 18.95 -12.88 -22.57
C ALA A 729 18.40 -11.51 -22.13
N ASP A 730 18.68 -10.43 -22.88
CA ASP A 730 18.20 -9.08 -22.58
C ASP A 730 16.69 -8.90 -22.83
N ASN A 731 16.08 -9.77 -23.65
CA ASN A 731 14.64 -9.71 -23.99
C ASN A 731 13.83 -10.86 -23.39
N GLN A 732 14.42 -11.70 -22.53
CA GLN A 732 13.69 -12.76 -21.85
C GLN A 732 12.50 -12.20 -21.03
N PRO A 733 11.38 -12.93 -20.93
CA PRO A 733 10.26 -12.53 -20.09
C PRO A 733 10.69 -12.27 -18.64
N ARG A 734 10.11 -11.24 -18.01
CA ARG A 734 10.40 -10.89 -16.60
C ARG A 734 9.77 -11.86 -15.58
N PHE A 735 8.87 -12.71 -16.04
CA PHE A 735 8.17 -13.67 -15.22
C PHE A 735 8.28 -15.04 -15.90
N ASP A 736 8.45 -16.08 -15.09
CA ASP A 736 8.44 -17.45 -15.60
C ASP A 736 6.99 -17.89 -15.83
N ARG A 737 6.67 -18.16 -17.10
CA ARG A 737 5.34 -18.53 -17.58
C ARG A 737 4.88 -19.89 -17.05
N ALA A 738 5.82 -20.77 -16.68
CA ALA A 738 5.50 -22.09 -16.14
C ALA A 738 4.74 -22.01 -14.80
N PHE A 739 4.81 -20.88 -14.08
CA PHE A 739 4.07 -20.69 -12.84
C PHE A 739 2.64 -20.21 -13.01
N ALA A 740 2.20 -19.88 -14.23
CA ALA A 740 0.86 -19.37 -14.44
C ALA A 740 -0.23 -20.36 -13.98
N PRO A 741 -0.17 -21.67 -14.31
CA PRO A 741 -1.16 -22.64 -13.83
C PRO A 741 -1.28 -22.67 -12.30
N VAL A 742 -0.15 -22.59 -11.59
CA VAL A 742 -0.14 -22.64 -10.12
C VAL A 742 -0.89 -21.48 -9.48
N ILE A 743 -0.68 -20.24 -9.96
CA ILE A 743 -1.45 -19.09 -9.44
C ILE A 743 -2.91 -19.24 -9.70
N MET A 744 -3.22 -19.69 -10.92
CA MET A 744 -4.58 -19.86 -11.34
C MET A 744 -5.25 -20.88 -10.41
N ASP A 745 -4.66 -22.05 -10.18
CA ASP A 745 -5.24 -23.08 -9.31
C ASP A 745 -5.45 -22.61 -7.87
N ILE A 746 -4.49 -21.88 -7.31
CA ILE A 746 -4.62 -21.27 -5.97
C ILE A 746 -5.77 -20.26 -5.95
N LEU A 747 -5.86 -19.38 -6.95
CA LEU A 747 -6.91 -18.37 -7.06
C LEU A 747 -8.29 -19.04 -7.26
N LYS A 748 -8.39 -20.08 -8.08
CA LYS A 748 -9.62 -20.86 -8.30
C LYS A 748 -10.10 -21.50 -7.02
N ALA A 749 -9.22 -22.23 -6.33
CA ALA A 749 -9.52 -22.89 -5.07
C ALA A 749 -10.01 -21.87 -4.02
N LYS A 750 -9.32 -20.73 -3.92
CA LYS A 750 -9.71 -19.64 -3.02
C LYS A 750 -11.08 -19.07 -3.36
N LEU A 751 -11.35 -18.73 -4.61
CA LEU A 751 -12.60 -18.08 -5.03
C LEU A 751 -13.81 -19.02 -4.95
N LYS A 752 -13.64 -20.31 -5.23
CA LYS A 752 -14.71 -21.32 -5.14
C LYS A 752 -14.92 -21.86 -3.73
N SER A 753 -13.98 -21.65 -2.81
CA SER A 753 -14.11 -22.17 -1.45
C SER A 753 -15.21 -21.46 -0.67
N PRO A 754 -16.03 -22.20 0.12
CA PRO A 754 -16.93 -21.58 1.09
C PRO A 754 -16.20 -20.96 2.28
N MET A 755 -14.92 -21.29 2.48
CA MET A 755 -14.08 -20.72 3.53
C MET A 755 -13.40 -19.44 3.05
N TYR A 756 -13.75 -18.32 3.66
CA TYR A 756 -13.10 -17.04 3.40
C TYR A 756 -11.70 -16.97 4.06
N LEU A 757 -10.73 -16.39 3.36
CA LEU A 757 -9.37 -16.17 3.86
C LEU A 757 -9.00 -14.69 3.81
N GLN A 758 -8.84 -14.08 5.00
CA GLN A 758 -8.32 -12.71 5.15
C GLN A 758 -6.83 -12.67 4.82
N HIS A 759 -6.37 -11.58 4.19
CA HIS A 759 -4.99 -11.40 3.74
C HIS A 759 -4.51 -12.58 2.86
N GLY A 760 -5.33 -12.98 1.88
CA GLY A 760 -5.12 -14.19 1.09
C GLY A 760 -3.84 -14.23 0.25
N GLY A 761 -3.04 -13.16 0.18
CA GLY A 761 -1.66 -13.23 -0.34
C GLY A 761 -0.78 -14.20 0.46
N ARG A 762 -1.06 -14.41 1.76
CA ARG A 762 -0.38 -15.41 2.60
C ARG A 762 -0.53 -16.83 2.09
N LEU A 763 -1.65 -17.14 1.43
CA LEU A 763 -1.86 -18.45 0.81
C LEU A 763 -0.85 -18.69 -0.31
N ILE A 764 -0.65 -17.70 -1.19
CA ILE A 764 0.35 -17.77 -2.26
C ILE A 764 1.74 -17.87 -1.65
N MET A 765 2.07 -17.02 -0.66
CA MET A 765 3.38 -17.04 0.00
C MET A 765 3.69 -18.38 0.71
N ALA A 766 2.68 -19.04 1.27
CA ALA A 766 2.82 -20.33 1.96
C ALA A 766 2.95 -21.51 1.01
N LEU A 767 2.26 -21.49 -0.12
CA LEU A 767 2.23 -22.62 -1.04
C LEU A 767 3.30 -22.52 -2.12
N ALA A 768 3.68 -21.31 -2.53
CA ALA A 768 4.68 -21.09 -3.57
C ALA A 768 6.01 -21.80 -3.31
N PRO A 769 6.60 -21.77 -2.10
CA PRO A 769 7.90 -22.36 -1.84
C PRO A 769 7.88 -23.89 -1.78
N LEU A 770 6.71 -24.53 -1.79
CA LEU A 770 6.58 -25.99 -1.67
C LEU A 770 6.85 -26.69 -3.01
N PRO A 771 7.49 -27.88 -3.03
CA PRO A 771 7.56 -28.73 -4.21
C PRO A 771 6.18 -29.00 -4.82
N GLU A 772 6.12 -29.23 -6.13
CA GLU A 772 4.86 -29.39 -6.88
C GLU A 772 3.93 -30.46 -6.27
N GLU A 773 4.43 -31.67 -6.04
CA GLU A 773 3.66 -32.80 -5.46
C GLU A 773 3.07 -32.48 -4.08
N GLU A 774 3.80 -31.72 -3.27
CA GLU A 774 3.40 -31.32 -1.92
C GLU A 774 2.39 -30.15 -1.94
N ARG A 775 2.57 -29.23 -2.89
CA ARG A 775 1.79 -28.01 -3.03
C ARG A 775 0.30 -28.29 -3.27
N GLU A 776 -0.03 -29.25 -4.14
CA GLU A 776 -1.44 -29.61 -4.37
C GLU A 776 -2.11 -30.15 -3.10
N THR A 777 -1.40 -31.01 -2.37
CA THR A 777 -1.90 -31.62 -1.16
C THR A 777 -2.08 -30.58 -0.05
N ALA A 778 -1.12 -29.66 0.08
CA ALA A 778 -1.22 -28.52 0.97
C ALA A 778 -2.39 -27.59 0.58
N LEU A 779 -2.57 -27.28 -0.71
CA LEU A 779 -3.67 -26.44 -1.21
C LEU A 779 -5.04 -27.06 -0.86
N ARG A 780 -5.23 -28.36 -1.08
CA ARG A 780 -6.45 -29.07 -0.68
C ARG A 780 -6.68 -29.00 0.84
N ALA A 781 -5.62 -29.13 1.64
CA ALA A 781 -5.70 -29.00 3.09
C ALA A 781 -6.11 -27.58 3.54
N MET A 782 -5.65 -26.51 2.87
CA MET A 782 -5.99 -25.12 3.24
C MET A 782 -7.50 -24.82 3.24
N PHE A 783 -8.28 -25.57 2.47
CA PHE A 783 -9.73 -25.40 2.36
C PHE A 783 -10.53 -26.60 2.90
N ALA A 784 -9.89 -27.47 3.68
CA ALA A 784 -10.54 -28.54 4.41
C ALA A 784 -10.86 -28.11 5.87
N PRO A 785 -11.85 -28.74 6.53
CA PRO A 785 -12.05 -28.58 7.97
C PRO A 785 -10.77 -28.92 8.74
N ARG A 786 -10.37 -28.09 9.70
CA ARG A 786 -9.12 -28.26 10.46
C ARG A 786 -8.95 -29.65 11.07
N GLN A 787 -10.02 -30.21 11.63
CA GLN A 787 -10.03 -31.56 12.24
C GLN A 787 -9.64 -32.65 11.22
N GLN A 788 -10.01 -32.48 9.95
CA GLN A 788 -9.59 -33.39 8.89
C GLN A 788 -8.11 -33.25 8.60
N VAL A 789 -7.58 -32.02 8.56
CA VAL A 789 -6.14 -31.75 8.37
C VAL A 789 -5.33 -32.37 9.52
N GLU A 790 -5.77 -32.18 10.76
CA GLU A 790 -5.14 -32.79 11.94
C GLU A 790 -5.12 -34.32 11.86
N ARG A 791 -6.24 -34.93 11.47
CA ARG A 791 -6.32 -36.39 11.26
C ARG A 791 -5.33 -36.86 10.19
N LEU A 792 -5.25 -36.17 9.05
CA LEU A 792 -4.32 -36.53 7.97
C LEU A 792 -2.86 -36.40 8.41
N VAL A 793 -2.52 -35.39 9.23
CA VAL A 793 -1.19 -35.28 9.84
C VAL A 793 -0.94 -36.42 10.82
N GLY A 794 -1.91 -36.75 11.68
CA GLY A 794 -1.80 -37.85 12.65
C GLY A 794 -1.64 -39.23 11.99
N GLU A 795 -2.26 -39.43 10.83
CA GLU A 795 -2.12 -40.63 9.99
C GLU A 795 -0.84 -40.65 9.14
N GLY A 796 -0.02 -39.59 9.17
CA GLY A 796 1.20 -39.46 8.36
C GLY A 796 0.97 -39.27 6.87
N LYS A 797 -0.26 -38.95 6.43
CA LYS A 797 -0.63 -38.73 5.03
C LYS A 797 -0.20 -37.37 4.50
N ILE A 798 -0.04 -36.39 5.39
CA ILE A 798 0.49 -35.05 5.07
C ILE A 798 1.49 -34.62 6.15
N GLY A 799 2.47 -33.80 5.80
CA GLY A 799 3.52 -33.35 6.71
C GLY A 799 3.00 -32.42 7.82
N LYS A 800 3.64 -32.45 8.99
CA LYS A 800 3.30 -31.56 10.14
C LYS A 800 3.37 -30.08 9.79
N HIS A 801 4.26 -29.69 8.90
CA HIS A 801 4.40 -28.30 8.46
C HIS A 801 3.14 -27.81 7.70
N VAL A 802 2.36 -28.70 7.05
CA VAL A 802 1.10 -28.33 6.39
C VAL A 802 0.09 -27.81 7.41
N LEU A 803 0.02 -28.41 8.60
CA LEU A 803 -0.84 -27.91 9.68
C LEU A 803 -0.32 -26.59 10.27
N GLU A 804 1.00 -26.38 10.33
CA GLU A 804 1.58 -25.09 10.72
C GLU A 804 1.22 -23.98 9.71
N LEU A 805 1.28 -24.28 8.41
CA LEU A 805 0.85 -23.36 7.35
C LEU A 805 -0.67 -23.11 7.40
N TYR A 806 -1.47 -24.15 7.68
CA TYR A 806 -2.91 -24.01 7.86
C TYR A 806 -3.20 -23.06 9.01
N ASP A 807 -2.57 -23.29 10.17
CA ASP A 807 -2.75 -22.47 11.35
C ASP A 807 -2.29 -21.03 11.10
N TYR A 808 -1.22 -20.81 10.32
CA TYR A 808 -0.77 -19.48 9.92
C TYR A 808 -1.74 -18.75 8.98
N VAL A 809 -2.21 -19.41 7.91
CA VAL A 809 -3.09 -18.79 6.90
C VAL A 809 -4.48 -18.48 7.47
N HIS A 810 -4.97 -19.30 8.41
CA HIS A 810 -6.26 -19.12 9.08
C HIS A 810 -6.18 -18.36 10.40
N ASP A 811 -5.03 -17.77 10.76
CA ASP A 811 -4.83 -17.04 12.02
C ASP A 811 -5.20 -17.85 13.28
N ILE A 812 -4.89 -19.15 13.26
CA ILE A 812 -5.14 -20.07 14.37
C ILE A 812 -3.98 -20.01 15.34
N ARG A 813 -4.25 -19.46 16.53
CA ARG A 813 -3.26 -19.31 17.60
C ARG A 813 -3.60 -20.22 18.77
N LYS A 814 -2.59 -20.80 19.43
CA LYS A 814 -2.80 -21.67 20.61
C LYS A 814 -3.45 -20.85 21.73
N ALA A 815 -4.40 -21.45 22.44
CA ALA A 815 -5.14 -20.82 23.55
C ALA A 815 -4.21 -20.41 24.69
#